data_AF-A0A4V2WW49-F1
#
_entry.id   AF-A0A4V2WW49-F1
#
_cell.length_a   1.000
_cell.length_b   1.000
_cell.length_c   1.000
_cell.angle_alpha   90.00
_cell.angle_beta   90.00
_cell.angle_gamma   90.00
#
_symmetry.space_group_name_H-M   'P 1'
#
loop_
_entity.id
_entity.type
_entity.pdbx_description
1 polymer ?
#
loop_
_entity_poly.entity_id
_entity_poly.type
_entity_poly.pdbx_seq_one_letter_code
_entity_poly.pdbx_strand_id
1 'polypeptide(L)'
;MRVLSNLAVKKLCFCSLLFPSAGRKWNIAGTNVRSEPLSFVKSAGGAPGTRALVPGVLIENYMAKIVCLHDYQEDIIQRLSEEWRTRCSVMVQMPTGTGKTHVLAAVVSSFLTDGKRTVWIVAHRRELVEQIEETVAKYGTSLTDGRIRVMSIQWLTRHYNDVVEKPELVIIDEAHHAQARTYRMLWSKFPEAKFLGLTATPCRMGRTGFTDLFDSLVCSWSVAEFIRKGWLSSFDYVSIRANSREQRLIDSLEKRGADGDYQIREMNDVLNRHTSIERLYRSVLEYADGKKGIVYAVSIDHARNIAAYYSGKGLDAAAIDSHTPTAERGRMVEDFKTGRIKVLVNVDVFSEGFDCPDVEFVQMARPTLSLAKYLQQAGRGLRKSVGKETCVLIDNVGLYRVFGLPTMAWDWEAMFHGDMAGKGIRTVRYGNGTSPETVTAEDSCQDFGMEVIVSHDSLLSVIALQKTPNPCKSPELKAWQDRDSGLWGLRRGRKKMTDPVFVTVFDIRHDMAAVRFVDKNCGLVNACGEIIRKEGHCLSMKFMRNNFLTVQKPNGRSDYIDLYNLRSYREKPEVRRFGDVEMLKVGRMYYSRTKNLYASKLNLSGGYIYNYKYYVAIFDYNASVRCYIDDPHMVGFPWGYACLLGGDHDSFYWIYRWLADGSIIVTDSGGKYYYVTEGGEKKYIGCHISAEEGERCLAEMERLVKRAREMRNMAESEKLEKRRLLLEKSGEAVPFRSGMKWGLKVGERITIPPIYRSVRPPIGRYCAVEKNYSQWGVIAIDGTMMIEPQYSDIEISMKGDVTGTKVSGNKVLVKLP
;
A
#
# COMPACT_ATOMS: atom_id res chain seq x y z
N MET A 1 36.00 -35.43 -0.16
CA MET A 1 36.39 -34.02 -0.36
C MET A 1 35.36 -33.39 -1.30
N ARG A 2 34.61 -32.41 -0.78
CA ARG A 2 33.63 -31.49 -1.39
C ARG A 2 32.67 -32.01 -2.49
N VAL A 3 31.43 -32.19 -2.03
CA VAL A 3 30.17 -32.32 -2.76
C VAL A 3 29.66 -30.94 -3.19
N LEU A 4 29.33 -30.79 -4.46
CA LEU A 4 28.37 -29.82 -4.99
C LEU A 4 27.63 -30.51 -6.14
N SER A 5 26.36 -30.85 -5.93
CA SER A 5 25.40 -30.98 -7.03
C SER A 5 23.96 -31.12 -6.51
N ASN A 6 23.09 -30.36 -7.16
CA ASN A 6 21.65 -30.60 -7.36
C ASN A 6 20.66 -29.99 -6.36
N LEU A 7 20.40 -28.70 -6.58
CA LEU A 7 19.13 -28.05 -6.26
C LEU A 7 18.37 -27.79 -7.57
N ALA A 8 17.56 -28.74 -8.02
CA ALA A 8 16.49 -28.54 -9.01
C ALA A 8 15.45 -29.65 -8.82
N VAL A 9 14.18 -29.32 -9.06
CA VAL A 9 12.97 -30.18 -9.01
C VAL A 9 12.14 -30.11 -7.71
N LYS A 10 11.23 -29.11 -7.66
CA LYS A 10 9.77 -29.24 -7.40
C LYS A 10 9.16 -27.94 -6.83
N LYS A 11 8.57 -27.13 -7.71
CA LYS A 11 7.37 -26.33 -7.43
C LYS A 11 6.48 -26.37 -8.68
N LEU A 12 5.67 -27.43 -8.78
CA LEU A 12 4.41 -27.36 -9.53
C LEU A 12 3.39 -26.72 -8.58
N CYS A 13 2.91 -25.53 -8.91
CA CYS A 13 1.72 -24.95 -8.30
C CYS A 13 0.54 -25.13 -9.27
N PHE A 14 -0.40 -25.96 -8.83
CA PHE A 14 -1.85 -25.88 -9.01
C PHE A 14 -2.37 -24.88 -10.06
N CYS A 15 -2.69 -25.39 -11.24
CA CYS A 15 -3.69 -24.82 -12.14
C CYS A 15 -4.61 -25.97 -12.56
N SER A 16 -5.50 -26.39 -11.66
CA SER A 16 -6.48 -27.44 -11.92
C SER A 16 -7.68 -27.29 -11.00
N LEU A 17 -8.46 -26.24 -11.22
CA LEU A 17 -9.83 -26.12 -10.76
C LEU A 17 -10.54 -25.16 -11.71
N LEU A 18 -10.97 -25.67 -12.88
CA LEU A 18 -12.04 -25.14 -13.74
C LEU A 18 -12.34 -26.20 -14.84
N PHE A 19 -13.35 -27.05 -14.57
CA PHE A 19 -14.15 -27.88 -15.49
C PHE A 19 -13.63 -29.25 -16.03
N PRO A 20 -14.55 -30.18 -16.43
CA PRO A 20 -14.39 -31.63 -16.32
C PRO A 20 -13.82 -32.33 -17.57
N SER A 21 -13.27 -33.52 -17.31
CA SER A 21 -12.82 -34.60 -18.19
C SER A 21 -13.15 -34.52 -19.70
N ALA A 22 -12.11 -34.51 -20.53
CA ALA A 22 -12.10 -35.23 -21.81
C ALA A 22 -10.65 -35.66 -22.14
N GLY A 23 -10.39 -36.96 -22.08
CA GLY A 23 -9.08 -37.52 -22.36
C GLY A 23 -8.73 -37.56 -23.85
N ARG A 24 -7.44 -37.42 -24.16
CA ARG A 24 -6.80 -38.06 -25.31
C ARG A 24 -5.28 -38.12 -25.12
N LYS A 25 -4.74 -39.34 -25.20
CA LYS A 25 -3.32 -39.70 -25.12
C LYS A 25 -2.56 -39.27 -26.37
N TRP A 26 -1.30 -38.87 -26.22
CA TRP A 26 -0.29 -38.96 -27.28
C TRP A 26 1.03 -39.51 -26.71
N ASN A 27 1.50 -40.60 -27.30
CA ASN A 27 2.78 -41.27 -27.05
C ASN A 27 3.88 -40.61 -27.89
N ILE A 28 5.08 -40.45 -27.34
CA ILE A 28 6.32 -40.32 -28.13
C ILE A 28 7.41 -41.17 -27.49
N ALA A 29 8.01 -42.01 -28.32
CA ALA A 29 9.01 -43.01 -27.97
C ALA A 29 10.46 -42.47 -28.09
N GLY A 30 11.28 -42.88 -27.11
CA GLY A 30 12.66 -43.37 -27.23
C GLY A 30 13.75 -42.56 -27.94
N THR A 31 14.85 -42.27 -27.24
CA THR A 31 16.17 -42.88 -27.51
C THR A 31 17.15 -42.63 -26.34
N ASN A 32 17.92 -43.67 -26.00
CA ASN A 32 18.94 -43.73 -24.96
C ASN A 32 20.28 -43.10 -25.40
N VAL A 33 21.01 -42.49 -24.46
CA VAL A 33 22.44 -42.16 -24.60
C VAL A 33 23.22 -42.73 -23.41
N ARG A 34 24.28 -43.50 -23.71
CA ARG A 34 25.31 -43.96 -22.76
C ARG A 34 26.56 -43.07 -22.85
N SER A 35 27.18 -42.92 -21.69
CA SER A 35 28.38 -42.15 -21.31
C SER A 35 29.71 -42.76 -21.76
N GLU A 36 30.72 -41.93 -22.10
CA GLU A 36 32.11 -41.90 -21.52
C GLU A 36 33.11 -41.06 -22.36
N PRO A 37 34.31 -40.65 -21.83
CA PRO A 37 34.71 -39.24 -21.77
C PRO A 37 35.99 -38.82 -22.53
N LEU A 38 36.22 -37.49 -22.53
CA LEU A 38 37.26 -36.71 -23.22
C LEU A 38 38.71 -36.97 -22.78
N SER A 39 39.64 -36.79 -23.74
CA SER A 39 41.07 -36.53 -23.50
C SER A 39 41.59 -35.32 -24.31
N PHE A 40 42.57 -34.64 -23.71
CA PHE A 40 43.24 -33.39 -24.09
C PHE A 40 44.29 -33.56 -25.20
N VAL A 41 44.40 -32.64 -26.18
CA VAL A 41 45.69 -32.19 -26.80
C VAL A 41 45.60 -30.73 -27.30
N LYS A 42 46.76 -30.06 -27.22
CA LYS A 42 47.13 -28.64 -27.42
C LYS A 42 47.10 -28.11 -28.88
N SER A 43 47.15 -26.78 -28.94
CA SER A 43 47.14 -25.78 -30.02
C SER A 43 48.08 -25.94 -31.23
N ALA A 44 47.64 -25.45 -32.41
CA ALA A 44 48.34 -24.46 -33.25
C ALA A 44 47.50 -23.99 -34.48
N GLY A 45 47.42 -22.67 -34.71
CA GLY A 45 47.41 -22.05 -36.05
C GLY A 45 46.08 -21.74 -36.77
N GLY A 46 45.79 -20.44 -36.98
CA GLY A 46 45.20 -19.94 -38.24
C GLY A 46 43.77 -19.36 -38.21
N ALA A 47 43.68 -18.03 -38.01
CA ALA A 47 42.82 -16.99 -38.63
C ALA A 47 41.35 -17.23 -39.10
N PRO A 48 40.52 -16.16 -39.17
CA PRO A 48 39.13 -16.17 -38.71
C PRO A 48 38.08 -16.14 -39.84
N GLY A 49 36.89 -16.71 -39.61
CA GLY A 49 35.77 -16.41 -40.49
C GLY A 49 34.50 -17.28 -40.43
N THR A 50 34.05 -17.77 -39.28
CA THR A 50 32.63 -18.15 -39.10
C THR A 50 32.32 -18.27 -37.61
N ARG A 51 31.60 -17.30 -37.03
CA ARG A 51 31.03 -17.47 -35.68
C ARG A 51 29.85 -18.42 -35.78
N ALA A 52 30.13 -19.71 -35.56
CA ALA A 52 29.12 -20.68 -35.17
C ALA A 52 28.48 -20.22 -33.85
N LEU A 53 27.15 -20.15 -33.83
CA LEU A 53 26.33 -19.88 -32.65
C LEU A 53 26.61 -20.94 -31.59
N VAL A 54 27.10 -20.50 -30.43
CA VAL A 54 27.24 -21.33 -29.23
C VAL A 54 25.83 -21.83 -28.83
N PRO A 55 25.58 -23.13 -28.67
CA PRO A 55 24.28 -23.68 -28.26
C PRO A 55 23.86 -23.34 -26.81
N GLY A 56 24.50 -22.35 -26.18
CA GLY A 56 24.15 -21.82 -24.86
C GLY A 56 23.40 -20.49 -24.89
N VAL A 57 23.40 -19.77 -26.03
CA VAL A 57 22.77 -18.44 -26.15
C VAL A 57 21.29 -18.52 -26.54
N LEU A 58 20.85 -19.67 -27.08
CA LEU A 58 19.46 -19.87 -27.53
C LEU A 58 18.49 -20.30 -26.42
N ILE A 59 18.99 -20.72 -25.24
CA ILE A 59 18.13 -21.16 -24.13
C ILE A 59 17.81 -20.01 -23.15
N GLU A 60 18.62 -18.95 -23.09
CA GLU A 60 18.29 -17.73 -22.32
C GLU A 60 17.23 -16.85 -22.98
N ASN A 61 17.05 -16.95 -24.31
CA ASN A 61 16.07 -16.14 -25.04
C ASN A 61 14.65 -16.74 -25.12
N TYR A 62 14.42 -17.93 -24.54
CA TYR A 62 13.11 -18.60 -24.55
C TYR A 62 12.46 -18.76 -23.16
N MET A 63 13.05 -18.16 -22.12
CA MET A 63 12.34 -17.89 -20.87
C MET A 63 11.74 -16.49 -20.99
N ALA A 64 10.59 -16.37 -21.65
CA ALA A 64 9.78 -15.16 -21.59
C ALA A 64 9.71 -14.72 -20.12
N LYS A 65 10.21 -13.51 -19.79
CA LYS A 65 10.12 -12.94 -18.44
C LYS A 65 8.66 -13.07 -18.00
N ILE A 66 8.37 -14.00 -17.09
CA ILE A 66 7.05 -14.10 -16.47
C ILE A 66 6.88 -12.79 -15.71
N VAL A 67 6.06 -11.88 -16.23
CA VAL A 67 5.76 -10.63 -15.56
C VAL A 67 4.87 -10.97 -14.37
N CYS A 68 5.45 -10.98 -13.17
CA CYS A 68 4.70 -11.18 -11.93
C CYS A 68 3.95 -9.88 -11.59
N LEU A 69 2.64 -9.98 -11.42
CA LEU A 69 1.82 -8.89 -10.91
C LEU A 69 2.00 -8.78 -9.39
N HIS A 70 1.75 -7.58 -8.87
CA HIS A 70 1.67 -7.37 -7.43
C HIS A 70 0.28 -7.74 -6.90
N ASP A 71 0.17 -8.12 -5.62
CA ASP A 71 -1.09 -8.54 -4.98
C ASP A 71 -2.24 -7.53 -5.20
N TYR A 72 -1.96 -6.23 -5.15
CA TYR A 72 -2.97 -5.18 -5.37
C TYR A 72 -3.42 -5.07 -6.84
N GLN A 73 -2.56 -5.46 -7.78
CA GLN A 73 -2.89 -5.52 -9.20
C GLN A 73 -3.74 -6.75 -9.50
N GLU A 74 -3.41 -7.89 -8.89
CA GLU A 74 -4.22 -9.12 -8.97
C GLU A 74 -5.62 -8.91 -8.36
N ASP A 75 -5.71 -8.29 -7.19
CA ASP A 75 -6.97 -7.92 -6.54
C ASP A 75 -7.83 -6.99 -7.43
N ILE A 76 -7.23 -5.99 -8.09
CA ILE A 76 -7.95 -5.12 -9.02
C ILE A 76 -8.47 -5.91 -10.23
N ILE A 77 -7.67 -6.80 -10.80
CA ILE A 77 -8.08 -7.62 -11.95
C ILE A 77 -9.20 -8.58 -11.56
N GLN A 78 -9.14 -9.16 -10.36
CA GLN A 78 -10.20 -10.02 -9.84
C GLN A 78 -11.51 -9.24 -9.70
N ARG A 79 -11.49 -8.07 -9.03
CA ARG A 79 -12.69 -7.23 -8.85
C ARG A 79 -13.26 -6.74 -10.18
N LEU A 80 -12.39 -6.36 -11.12
CA LEU A 80 -12.80 -6.04 -12.50
C LEU A 80 -13.49 -7.23 -13.19
N SER A 81 -12.94 -8.43 -13.02
CA SER A 81 -13.52 -9.65 -13.61
C SER A 81 -14.89 -9.99 -13.03
N GLU A 82 -15.09 -9.77 -11.73
CA GLU A 82 -16.39 -9.94 -11.06
C GLU A 82 -17.43 -8.94 -11.58
N GLU A 83 -17.05 -7.68 -11.70
CA GLU A 83 -17.88 -6.61 -12.27
C GLU A 83 -18.31 -6.92 -13.70
N TRP A 84 -17.38 -7.40 -14.52
CA TRP A 84 -17.62 -7.81 -15.91
C TRP A 84 -18.50 -9.04 -16.12
N ARG A 85 -18.92 -9.72 -15.05
CA ARG A 85 -19.97 -10.75 -15.13
C ARG A 85 -21.36 -10.14 -15.31
N THR A 86 -21.56 -8.90 -14.88
CA THR A 86 -22.88 -8.24 -14.87
C THR A 86 -22.90 -6.90 -15.62
N ARG A 87 -21.74 -6.30 -15.86
CA ARG A 87 -21.58 -4.98 -16.49
C ARG A 87 -20.69 -5.07 -17.73
N CYS A 88 -20.94 -4.18 -18.69
CA CYS A 88 -20.16 -4.15 -19.93
C CYS A 88 -19.12 -3.02 -19.93
N SER A 89 -19.33 -1.96 -19.16
CA SER A 89 -18.43 -0.81 -19.11
C SER A 89 -18.00 -0.50 -17.68
N VAL A 90 -16.70 -0.65 -17.39
CA VAL A 90 -16.16 -0.46 -16.04
C VAL A 90 -15.00 0.53 -16.08
N MET A 91 -14.99 1.49 -15.15
CA MET A 91 -13.84 2.37 -14.93
C MET A 91 -13.04 1.89 -13.71
N VAL A 92 -11.72 1.90 -13.81
CA VAL A 92 -10.78 1.53 -12.77
C VAL A 92 -9.93 2.74 -12.40
N GLN A 93 -9.95 3.09 -11.11
CA GLN A 93 -9.14 4.16 -10.53
C GLN A 93 -7.88 3.61 -9.88
N MET A 94 -6.72 4.06 -10.38
CA MET A 94 -5.41 3.70 -9.85
C MET A 94 -4.47 4.90 -9.81
N PRO A 95 -3.90 5.26 -8.65
CA PRO A 95 -2.96 6.37 -8.53
C PRO A 95 -1.80 6.31 -9.54
N THR A 96 -1.20 7.47 -9.80
CA THR A 96 -0.01 7.52 -10.66
C THR A 96 1.15 6.80 -9.98
N GLY A 97 1.87 5.97 -10.74
CA GLY A 97 3.02 5.21 -10.23
C GLY A 97 2.72 3.79 -9.73
N THR A 98 1.48 3.30 -9.82
CA THR A 98 1.08 1.97 -9.33
C THR A 98 0.95 0.91 -10.44
N GLY A 99 1.50 1.18 -11.63
CA GLY A 99 1.53 0.19 -12.72
C GLY A 99 0.20 -0.01 -13.46
N LYS A 100 -0.59 1.04 -13.70
CA LYS A 100 -1.81 0.99 -14.54
C LYS A 100 -1.61 0.24 -15.86
N THR A 101 -0.51 0.51 -16.57
CA THR A 101 -0.18 -0.12 -17.85
C THR A 101 0.10 -1.62 -17.72
N HIS A 102 0.59 -2.08 -16.56
CA HIS A 102 0.76 -3.51 -16.27
C HIS A 102 -0.58 -4.21 -16.04
N VAL A 103 -1.51 -3.57 -15.32
CA VAL A 103 -2.90 -4.08 -15.17
C VAL A 103 -3.57 -4.16 -16.54
N LEU A 104 -3.42 -3.13 -17.37
CA LEU A 104 -3.92 -3.12 -18.74
C LEU A 104 -3.40 -4.33 -19.52
N ALA A 105 -2.08 -4.53 -19.57
CA ALA A 105 -1.46 -5.61 -20.32
C ALA A 105 -1.88 -7.01 -19.81
N ALA A 106 -2.02 -7.18 -18.49
CA ALA A 106 -2.51 -8.41 -17.89
C ALA A 106 -3.97 -8.71 -18.25
N VAL A 107 -4.83 -7.69 -18.24
CA VAL A 107 -6.23 -7.83 -18.67
C VAL A 107 -6.31 -8.24 -20.14
N VAL A 108 -5.50 -7.63 -21.01
CA VAL A 108 -5.41 -7.99 -22.44
C VAL A 108 -4.98 -9.45 -22.59
N SER A 109 -3.93 -9.86 -21.88
CA SER A 109 -3.42 -11.25 -21.92
C SER A 109 -4.49 -12.26 -21.48
N SER A 110 -5.21 -11.98 -20.39
CA SER A 110 -6.31 -12.82 -19.89
C SER A 110 -7.49 -12.91 -20.88
N PHE A 111 -7.85 -11.79 -21.51
CA PHE A 111 -8.98 -11.71 -22.43
C PHE A 111 -8.76 -12.50 -23.74
N LEU A 112 -7.51 -12.67 -24.16
CA LEU A 112 -7.12 -13.30 -25.44
C LEU A 112 -6.91 -14.82 -25.36
N THR A 113 -7.12 -15.44 -24.20
CA THR A 113 -6.91 -16.88 -23.96
C THR A 113 -7.71 -17.82 -24.89
N ASP A 114 -8.85 -17.37 -25.43
CA ASP A 114 -9.68 -18.14 -26.37
C ASP A 114 -9.32 -17.95 -27.86
N GLY A 115 -8.28 -17.16 -28.16
CA GLY A 115 -7.66 -17.05 -29.49
C GLY A 115 -8.41 -16.24 -30.55
N LYS A 116 -9.70 -15.98 -30.39
CA LYS A 116 -10.58 -15.35 -31.40
C LYS A 116 -10.92 -13.87 -31.17
N ARG A 117 -10.54 -13.30 -30.02
CA ARG A 117 -11.01 -11.97 -29.60
C ARG A 117 -10.14 -10.81 -30.09
N THR A 118 -10.77 -9.69 -30.38
CA THR A 118 -10.11 -8.44 -30.80
C THR A 118 -10.16 -7.40 -29.68
N VAL A 119 -9.02 -6.76 -29.39
CA VAL A 119 -8.86 -5.75 -28.34
C VAL A 119 -8.31 -4.46 -28.92
N TRP A 120 -8.98 -3.35 -28.65
CA TRP A 120 -8.47 -2.01 -28.96
C TRP A 120 -8.03 -1.31 -27.68
N ILE A 121 -6.85 -0.72 -27.72
CA ILE A 121 -6.32 0.11 -26.64
C ILE A 121 -6.18 1.53 -27.17
N VAL A 122 -6.90 2.46 -26.55
CA VAL A 122 -7.01 3.84 -27.00
C VAL A 122 -6.37 4.76 -25.97
N ALA A 123 -5.46 5.61 -26.44
CA ALA A 123 -4.82 6.64 -25.63
C ALA A 123 -4.96 8.03 -26.27
N HIS A 124 -4.76 9.10 -25.50
CA HIS A 124 -4.87 10.47 -26.03
C HIS A 124 -3.58 10.94 -26.75
N ARG A 125 -2.43 10.32 -26.49
CA ARG A 125 -1.11 10.74 -26.98
C ARG A 125 -0.37 9.60 -27.69
N ARG A 126 0.53 9.94 -28.62
CA ARG A 126 1.32 8.95 -29.38
C ARG A 126 2.39 8.27 -28.54
N GLU A 127 3.01 9.01 -27.63
CA GLU A 127 4.03 8.49 -26.72
C GLU A 127 3.47 7.43 -25.77
N LEU A 128 2.21 7.60 -25.33
CA LEU A 128 1.50 6.58 -24.55
C LEU A 128 1.23 5.31 -25.37
N VAL A 129 0.94 5.44 -26.67
CA VAL A 129 0.72 4.30 -27.56
C VAL A 129 1.99 3.45 -27.63
N GLU A 130 3.14 4.06 -27.92
CA GLU A 130 4.43 3.37 -27.98
C GLU A 130 4.75 2.66 -26.64
N GLN A 131 4.56 3.35 -25.51
CA GLN A 131 4.79 2.77 -24.18
C GLN A 131 3.85 1.58 -23.88
N ILE A 132 2.58 1.67 -24.27
CA ILE A 132 1.60 0.60 -24.11
C ILE A 132 2.00 -0.59 -24.98
N GLU A 133 2.38 -0.37 -26.25
CA GLU A 133 2.83 -1.42 -27.17
C GLU A 133 4.04 -2.18 -26.61
N GLU A 134 5.07 -1.47 -26.13
CA GLU A 134 6.23 -2.07 -25.47
C GLU A 134 5.83 -2.88 -24.23
N THR A 135 4.87 -2.39 -23.44
CA THR A 135 4.43 -3.08 -22.23
C THR A 135 3.63 -4.33 -22.57
N VAL A 136 2.70 -4.26 -23.52
CA VAL A 136 1.90 -5.40 -23.97
C VAL A 136 2.81 -6.49 -24.57
N ALA A 137 3.81 -6.10 -25.36
CA ALA A 137 4.79 -7.04 -25.92
C ALA A 137 5.55 -7.83 -24.84
N LYS A 138 5.87 -7.21 -23.69
CA LYS A 138 6.53 -7.89 -22.55
C LYS A 138 5.68 -9.00 -21.92
N TYR A 139 4.36 -8.97 -22.10
CA TYR A 139 3.45 -10.02 -21.61
C TYR A 139 3.32 -11.20 -22.60
N GLY A 140 4.16 -11.25 -23.64
CA GLY A 140 4.18 -12.34 -24.62
C GLY A 140 3.04 -12.27 -25.63
N THR A 141 2.31 -11.16 -25.67
CA THR A 141 1.18 -10.99 -26.57
C THR A 141 1.66 -10.35 -27.87
N SER A 142 1.54 -11.07 -28.99
CA SER A 142 1.99 -10.57 -30.29
C SER A 142 1.04 -9.50 -30.82
N LEU A 143 1.56 -8.28 -31.04
CA LEU A 143 0.82 -7.21 -31.72
C LEU A 143 0.68 -7.47 -33.23
N THR A 144 1.46 -8.40 -33.78
CA THR A 144 1.57 -8.62 -35.24
C THR A 144 0.45 -9.47 -35.84
N ASP A 145 -0.42 -10.06 -35.02
CA ASP A 145 -1.52 -10.90 -35.48
C ASP A 145 -2.80 -10.10 -35.79
N GLY A 146 -2.79 -8.78 -35.60
CA GLY A 146 -3.90 -7.87 -35.84
C GLY A 146 -4.99 -7.86 -34.77
N ARG A 147 -4.95 -8.78 -33.78
CA ARG A 147 -5.97 -8.91 -32.73
C ARG A 147 -5.90 -7.81 -31.69
N ILE A 148 -4.73 -7.18 -31.53
CA ILE A 148 -4.53 -6.05 -30.61
C ILE A 148 -4.15 -4.85 -31.42
N ARG A 149 -4.90 -3.76 -31.26
CA ARG A 149 -4.56 -2.47 -31.88
C ARG A 149 -4.42 -1.42 -30.80
N VAL A 150 -3.22 -0.86 -30.68
CA VAL A 150 -2.96 0.30 -29.83
C VAL A 150 -2.99 1.55 -30.70
N MET A 151 -3.85 2.50 -30.36
CA MET A 151 -4.13 3.64 -31.24
C MET A 151 -4.34 4.92 -30.44
N SER A 152 -3.97 6.04 -31.03
CA SER A 152 -4.39 7.35 -30.50
C SER A 152 -5.83 7.66 -30.90
N ILE A 153 -6.61 8.28 -30.01
CA ILE A 153 -8.00 8.67 -30.30
C ILE A 153 -8.11 9.62 -31.51
N GLN A 154 -7.10 10.47 -31.70
CA GLN A 154 -7.02 11.43 -32.80
C GLN A 154 -6.85 10.72 -34.15
N TRP A 155 -6.00 9.68 -34.20
CA TRP A 155 -5.85 8.86 -35.39
C TRP A 155 -7.13 8.07 -35.67
N LEU A 156 -7.66 7.38 -34.65
CA LEU A 156 -8.85 6.54 -34.78
C LEU A 156 -10.06 7.33 -35.30
N THR A 157 -10.26 8.56 -34.82
CA THR A 157 -11.37 9.43 -35.27
C THR A 157 -11.35 9.72 -36.77
N ARG A 158 -10.17 9.75 -37.39
CA ARG A 158 -10.00 10.00 -38.83
C ARG A 158 -10.01 8.73 -39.69
N HIS A 159 -9.79 7.57 -39.08
CA HIS A 159 -9.55 6.30 -39.77
C HIS A 159 -10.54 5.20 -39.35
N TYR A 160 -11.70 5.55 -38.80
CA TYR A 160 -12.72 4.56 -38.40
C TYR A 160 -13.15 3.65 -39.55
N ASN A 161 -13.15 4.15 -40.79
CA ASN A 161 -13.53 3.38 -41.97
C ASN A 161 -12.38 2.50 -42.50
N ASP A 162 -11.15 2.79 -42.11
CA ASP A 162 -9.95 2.03 -42.52
C ASP A 162 -9.75 0.80 -41.62
N VAL A 163 -10.44 0.75 -40.48
CA VAL A 163 -10.40 -0.37 -39.55
C VAL A 163 -11.64 -1.24 -39.73
N VAL A 164 -11.48 -2.37 -40.43
CA VAL A 164 -12.56 -3.29 -40.78
C VAL A 164 -13.00 -4.18 -39.61
N GLU A 165 -12.07 -4.52 -38.72
CA GLU A 165 -12.31 -5.40 -37.56
C GLU A 165 -13.12 -4.68 -36.47
N LYS A 166 -14.02 -5.38 -35.79
CA LYS A 166 -14.75 -4.85 -34.63
C LYS A 166 -14.08 -5.33 -33.33
N PRO A 167 -13.84 -4.45 -32.34
CA PRO A 167 -13.32 -4.85 -31.05
C PRO A 167 -14.39 -5.53 -30.19
N GLU A 168 -14.01 -6.57 -29.47
CA GLU A 168 -14.81 -7.13 -28.36
C GLU A 168 -14.50 -6.43 -27.03
N LEU A 169 -13.31 -5.83 -26.91
CA LEU A 169 -12.88 -5.05 -25.77
C LEU A 169 -12.22 -3.75 -26.23
N VAL A 170 -12.66 -2.63 -25.66
CA VAL A 170 -12.05 -1.31 -25.82
C VAL A 170 -11.51 -0.87 -24.47
N ILE A 171 -10.19 -0.69 -24.39
CA ILE A 171 -9.52 -0.16 -23.22
C ILE A 171 -9.13 1.30 -23.49
N ILE A 172 -9.44 2.19 -22.57
CA ILE A 172 -9.13 3.61 -22.64
C ILE A 172 -8.18 3.95 -21.50
N ASP A 173 -6.95 4.34 -21.84
CA ASP A 173 -6.02 4.93 -20.88
C ASP A 173 -6.32 6.43 -20.68
N GLU A 174 -6.08 6.94 -19.48
CA GLU A 174 -6.51 8.28 -19.05
C GLU A 174 -8.00 8.54 -19.34
N ALA A 175 -8.84 7.58 -18.95
CA ALA A 175 -10.28 7.56 -19.19
C ALA A 175 -11.06 8.75 -18.61
N HIS A 176 -10.42 9.61 -17.82
CA HIS A 176 -10.99 10.90 -17.41
C HIS A 176 -11.28 11.83 -18.60
N HIS A 177 -10.71 11.54 -19.79
CA HIS A 177 -11.04 12.19 -21.07
C HIS A 177 -12.27 11.61 -21.80
N ALA A 178 -12.82 10.48 -21.36
CA ALA A 178 -13.84 9.72 -22.10
C ALA A 178 -15.12 10.51 -22.44
N GLN A 179 -15.42 11.56 -21.68
CA GLN A 179 -16.54 12.47 -21.94
C GLN A 179 -16.39 13.35 -23.19
N ALA A 180 -15.19 13.46 -23.76
CA ALA A 180 -15.03 14.20 -25.01
C ALA A 180 -15.77 13.52 -26.16
N ARG A 181 -16.34 14.32 -27.07
CA ARG A 181 -17.13 13.84 -28.22
C ARG A 181 -16.41 12.74 -29.00
N THR A 182 -15.09 12.85 -29.15
CA THR A 182 -14.26 11.88 -29.86
C THR A 182 -14.29 10.49 -29.22
N TYR A 183 -14.24 10.41 -27.89
CA TYR A 183 -14.32 9.14 -27.14
C TYR A 183 -15.74 8.60 -27.08
N ARG A 184 -16.76 9.45 -26.88
CA ARG A 184 -18.16 9.02 -26.83
C ARG A 184 -18.61 8.26 -28.08
N MET A 185 -18.04 8.57 -29.24
CA MET A 185 -18.33 7.85 -30.50
C MET A 185 -17.96 6.36 -30.44
N LEU A 186 -17.04 5.94 -29.57
CA LEU A 186 -16.69 4.52 -29.40
C LEU A 186 -17.89 3.71 -28.93
N TRP A 187 -18.65 4.20 -27.94
CA TRP A 187 -19.87 3.55 -27.45
C TRP A 187 -20.96 3.52 -28.52
N SER A 188 -21.10 4.59 -29.30
CA SER A 188 -22.09 4.63 -30.38
C SER A 188 -21.76 3.69 -31.54
N LYS A 189 -20.47 3.48 -31.84
CA LYS A 189 -20.02 2.60 -32.94
C LYS A 189 -19.92 1.13 -32.53
N PHE A 190 -19.58 0.86 -31.27
CA PHE A 190 -19.34 -0.49 -30.76
C PHE A 190 -20.16 -0.75 -29.48
N PRO A 191 -21.50 -0.73 -29.56
CA PRO A 191 -22.36 -0.89 -28.38
C PRO A 191 -22.27 -2.29 -27.73
N GLU A 192 -21.81 -3.29 -28.48
CA GLU A 192 -21.67 -4.68 -28.01
C GLU A 192 -20.29 -4.96 -27.37
N ALA A 193 -19.34 -4.03 -27.49
CA ALA A 193 -18.00 -4.21 -26.93
C ALA A 193 -18.00 -4.01 -25.41
N LYS A 194 -17.12 -4.72 -24.70
CA LYS A 194 -16.77 -4.37 -23.33
C LYS A 194 -15.89 -3.12 -23.32
N PHE A 195 -16.07 -2.27 -22.31
CA PHE A 195 -15.27 -1.07 -22.10
C PHE A 195 -14.53 -1.14 -20.76
N LEU A 196 -13.24 -0.82 -20.81
CA LEU A 196 -12.40 -0.61 -19.63
C LEU A 196 -11.82 0.81 -19.67
N GLY A 197 -12.15 1.64 -18.70
CA GLY A 197 -11.48 2.92 -18.51
C GLY A 197 -10.44 2.83 -17.41
N LEU A 198 -9.18 3.20 -17.65
CA LEU A 198 -8.15 3.30 -16.62
C LEU A 198 -7.79 4.76 -16.40
N THR A 199 -7.77 5.22 -15.14
CA THR A 199 -7.39 6.60 -14.82
C THR A 199 -6.84 6.73 -13.40
N ALA A 200 -5.99 7.73 -13.16
CA ALA A 200 -5.64 8.12 -11.80
C ALA A 200 -6.75 8.91 -11.10
N THR A 201 -7.56 9.61 -11.88
CA THR A 201 -8.48 10.63 -11.39
C THR A 201 -9.81 10.51 -12.14
N PRO A 202 -10.80 9.78 -11.63
CA PRO A 202 -12.13 9.62 -12.23
C PRO A 202 -12.98 10.88 -11.98
N CYS A 203 -12.44 12.04 -12.34
CA CYS A 203 -13.05 13.35 -12.10
C CYS A 203 -12.78 14.32 -13.25
N ARG A 204 -13.62 15.35 -13.35
CA ARG A 204 -13.40 16.51 -14.22
C ARG A 204 -13.58 17.78 -13.41
N MET A 205 -13.12 18.91 -13.94
CA MET A 205 -13.35 20.22 -13.30
C MET A 205 -14.83 20.65 -13.34
N GLY A 206 -15.62 20.11 -14.27
CA GLY A 206 -17.08 20.26 -14.28
C GLY A 206 -17.77 19.17 -13.46
N ARG A 207 -19.07 19.33 -13.20
CA ARG A 207 -19.92 18.35 -12.52
C ARG A 207 -20.52 17.28 -13.46
N THR A 208 -19.90 17.07 -14.61
CA THR A 208 -20.30 16.00 -15.52
C THR A 208 -19.58 14.73 -15.09
N GLY A 209 -20.34 13.77 -14.56
CA GLY A 209 -19.84 12.45 -14.17
C GLY A 209 -19.48 11.58 -15.37
N PHE A 210 -19.33 10.27 -15.15
CA PHE A 210 -18.98 9.26 -16.16
C PHE A 210 -20.01 8.13 -16.26
N THR A 211 -21.10 8.22 -15.49
CA THR A 211 -22.13 7.17 -15.35
C THR A 211 -22.97 6.92 -16.59
N ASP A 212 -22.93 7.83 -17.57
CA ASP A 212 -23.56 7.66 -18.87
C ASP A 212 -22.67 6.91 -19.87
N LEU A 213 -21.41 6.65 -19.52
CA LEU A 213 -20.45 5.87 -20.31
C LEU A 213 -19.98 4.61 -19.57
N PHE A 214 -19.85 4.65 -18.25
CA PHE A 214 -19.36 3.55 -17.43
C PHE A 214 -20.41 3.16 -16.37
N ASP A 215 -20.64 1.86 -16.23
CA ASP A 215 -21.64 1.28 -15.33
C ASP A 215 -21.19 1.32 -13.86
N SER A 216 -19.89 1.27 -13.62
CA SER A 216 -19.29 1.23 -12.28
C SER A 216 -17.86 1.77 -12.24
N LEU A 217 -17.44 2.10 -11.01
CA LEU A 217 -16.07 2.49 -10.67
C LEU A 217 -15.46 1.45 -9.70
N VAL A 218 -14.27 0.96 -10.03
CA VAL A 218 -13.46 0.12 -9.15
C VAL A 218 -12.23 0.90 -8.71
N CYS A 219 -12.11 1.19 -7.41
CA CYS A 219 -10.96 1.91 -6.87
C CYS A 219 -9.90 0.96 -6.31
N SER A 220 -8.63 1.26 -6.58
CA SER A 220 -7.49 0.68 -5.87
C SER A 220 -7.23 1.37 -4.52
N TRP A 221 -6.10 1.07 -3.89
CA TRP A 221 -5.67 1.74 -2.67
C TRP A 221 -5.43 3.24 -2.89
N SER A 222 -5.59 4.03 -1.83
CA SER A 222 -5.26 5.46 -1.88
C SER A 222 -3.74 5.68 -1.95
N VAL A 223 -3.30 6.88 -2.34
CA VAL A 223 -1.88 7.26 -2.32
C VAL A 223 -1.28 7.05 -0.92
N ALA A 224 -2.01 7.43 0.12
CA ALA A 224 -1.59 7.24 1.51
C ALA A 224 -1.35 5.76 1.86
N GLU A 225 -2.23 4.87 1.40
CA GLU A 225 -2.12 3.44 1.65
C GLU A 225 -0.95 2.81 0.87
N PHE A 226 -0.74 3.22 -0.39
CA PHE A 226 0.42 2.79 -1.16
C PHE A 226 1.75 3.26 -0.54
N ILE A 227 1.81 4.46 0.04
CA ILE A 227 2.98 4.93 0.79
C ILE A 227 3.17 4.09 2.06
N ARG A 228 2.10 3.86 2.83
CA ARG A 228 2.12 3.06 4.07
C ARG A 228 2.61 1.63 3.83
N LYS A 229 2.22 1.03 2.70
CA LYS A 229 2.61 -0.32 2.28
C LYS A 229 3.98 -0.35 1.58
N GLY A 230 4.62 0.80 1.38
CA GLY A 230 5.94 0.90 0.76
C GLY A 230 5.94 0.62 -0.75
N TRP A 231 4.83 0.84 -1.45
CA TRP A 231 4.75 0.77 -2.92
C TRP A 231 5.04 2.10 -3.59
N LEU A 232 4.70 3.22 -2.94
CA LEU A 232 5.10 4.57 -3.34
C LEU A 232 6.16 5.13 -2.39
N SER A 233 6.97 6.05 -2.88
CA SER A 233 7.97 6.79 -2.11
C SER A 233 7.29 7.73 -1.10
N SER A 234 7.88 7.87 0.09
CA SER A 234 7.60 8.99 0.99
C SER A 234 8.08 10.30 0.35
N PHE A 235 7.58 11.43 0.84
CA PHE A 235 7.94 12.74 0.31
C PHE A 235 7.97 13.84 1.38
N ASP A 236 8.80 14.84 1.12
CA ASP A 236 8.71 16.17 1.70
C ASP A 236 7.78 17.04 0.84
N TYR A 237 6.93 17.84 1.47
CA TYR A 237 6.08 18.81 0.77
C TYR A 237 6.41 20.22 1.28
N VAL A 238 6.86 21.08 0.39
CA VAL A 238 7.15 22.48 0.70
C VAL A 238 6.26 23.38 -0.16
N SER A 239 5.70 24.43 0.42
CA SER A 239 4.75 25.33 -0.25
C SER A 239 5.05 26.80 0.05
N ILE A 240 4.63 27.70 -0.84
CA ILE A 240 4.58 29.13 -0.54
C ILE A 240 3.63 29.44 0.64
N ARG A 241 4.01 30.42 1.47
CA ARG A 241 3.23 30.86 2.64
C ARG A 241 1.97 31.63 2.22
N ALA A 242 0.91 31.57 3.02
CA ALA A 242 -0.39 32.21 2.74
C ALA A 242 -0.29 33.72 2.47
N ASN A 243 0.57 34.41 3.22
CA ASN A 243 0.71 35.87 3.16
C ASN A 243 1.94 36.30 2.33
N SER A 244 2.53 35.39 1.56
CA SER A 244 3.70 35.68 0.70
C SER A 244 3.33 36.54 -0.50
N ARG A 245 4.33 37.21 -1.09
CA ARG A 245 4.16 37.94 -2.35
C ARG A 245 3.75 37.01 -3.50
N GLU A 246 4.27 35.80 -3.50
CA GLU A 246 4.00 34.72 -4.44
C GLU A 246 2.52 34.36 -4.39
N GLN A 247 1.99 34.12 -3.19
CA GLN A 247 0.57 33.78 -3.03
C GLN A 247 -0.32 34.93 -3.53
N ARG A 248 0.04 36.19 -3.25
CA ARG A 248 -0.66 37.36 -3.80
C ARG A 248 -0.65 37.41 -5.33
N LEU A 249 0.43 37.00 -5.99
CA LEU A 249 0.50 36.92 -7.46
C LEU A 249 -0.44 35.82 -7.98
N ILE A 250 -0.45 34.64 -7.37
CA ILE A 250 -1.39 33.57 -7.75
C ILE A 250 -2.84 34.02 -7.51
N ASP A 251 -3.05 34.74 -6.42
CA ASP A 251 -4.36 35.20 -6.01
C ASP A 251 -4.97 36.23 -6.96
N SER A 252 -4.12 36.95 -7.70
CA SER A 252 -4.51 37.94 -8.72
C SER A 252 -4.98 37.35 -10.06
N LEU A 253 -4.90 36.02 -10.24
CA LEU A 253 -5.32 35.35 -11.47
C LEU A 253 -6.85 35.19 -11.53
N GLU A 254 -7.49 35.88 -12.48
CA GLU A 254 -8.96 35.95 -12.57
C GLU A 254 -9.52 35.29 -13.84
N LYS A 255 -8.75 35.28 -14.93
CA LYS A 255 -9.21 34.75 -16.22
C LYS A 255 -9.23 33.23 -16.22
N ARG A 256 -10.18 32.67 -16.96
CA ARG A 256 -10.37 31.23 -17.09
C ARG A 256 -10.29 30.80 -18.55
N GLY A 257 -9.67 29.63 -18.79
CA GLY A 257 -9.63 28.96 -20.08
C GLY A 257 -10.93 28.22 -20.40
N ALA A 258 -11.00 27.65 -21.61
CA ALA A 258 -12.16 26.87 -22.07
C ALA A 258 -12.42 25.61 -21.24
N ASP A 259 -11.39 25.05 -20.60
CA ASP A 259 -11.48 23.92 -19.68
C ASP A 259 -11.94 24.32 -18.26
N GLY A 260 -12.02 25.63 -17.97
CA GLY A 260 -12.35 26.18 -16.66
C GLY A 260 -11.16 26.32 -15.69
N ASP A 261 -9.95 26.02 -16.16
CA ASP A 261 -8.67 26.28 -15.46
C ASP A 261 -8.24 27.75 -15.65
N TYR A 262 -7.11 28.15 -15.05
CA TYR A 262 -6.53 29.48 -15.30
C TYR A 262 -6.13 29.67 -16.77
N GLN A 263 -6.32 30.88 -17.29
CA GLN A 263 -5.93 31.19 -18.66
C GLN A 263 -4.40 31.21 -18.78
N ILE A 264 -3.85 30.42 -19.72
CA ILE A 264 -2.39 30.28 -19.94
C ILE A 264 -1.71 31.63 -20.17
N ARG A 265 -2.31 32.51 -20.98
CA ARG A 265 -1.77 33.83 -21.27
C ARG A 265 -1.61 34.69 -20.01
N GLU A 266 -2.65 34.76 -19.17
CA GLU A 266 -2.62 35.51 -17.91
C GLU A 266 -1.56 34.94 -16.95
N MET A 267 -1.52 33.62 -16.77
CA MET A 267 -0.50 32.98 -15.95
C MET A 267 0.91 33.30 -16.44
N ASN A 268 1.13 33.28 -17.75
CA ASN A 268 2.43 33.60 -18.35
C ASN A 268 2.82 35.06 -18.07
N ASP A 269 1.91 36.01 -18.30
CA ASP A 269 2.16 37.45 -18.10
C ASP A 269 2.49 37.79 -16.62
N VAL A 270 1.92 37.02 -15.69
CA VAL A 270 2.15 37.20 -14.24
C VAL A 270 3.40 36.46 -13.75
N LEU A 271 3.63 35.23 -14.19
CA LEU A 271 4.64 34.33 -13.61
C LEU A 271 5.92 34.17 -14.43
N ASN A 272 5.90 34.42 -15.74
CA ASN A 272 7.10 34.38 -16.59
C ASN A 272 7.90 35.68 -16.48
N ARG A 273 8.33 36.01 -15.27
CA ARG A 273 9.13 37.21 -14.94
C ARG A 273 10.43 36.78 -14.27
N HIS A 274 11.51 37.54 -14.48
CA HIS A 274 12.81 37.24 -13.90
C HIS A 274 12.75 36.98 -12.38
N THR A 275 12.04 37.84 -11.63
CA THR A 275 11.89 37.67 -10.17
C THR A 275 11.17 36.38 -9.77
N SER A 276 10.22 35.92 -10.58
CA SER A 276 9.46 34.70 -10.31
C SER A 276 10.31 33.47 -10.64
N ILE A 277 11.03 33.48 -11.78
CA ILE A 277 11.92 32.39 -12.19
C ILE A 277 13.11 32.25 -11.22
N GLU A 278 13.68 33.37 -10.77
CA GLU A 278 14.73 33.37 -9.75
C GLU A 278 14.25 32.70 -8.45
N ARG A 279 12.99 32.93 -8.05
CA ARG A 279 12.40 32.28 -6.87
C ARG A 279 12.23 30.77 -7.08
N LEU A 280 11.82 30.34 -8.27
CA LEU A 280 11.79 28.92 -8.61
C LEU A 280 13.18 28.31 -8.45
N TYR A 281 14.22 28.95 -8.99
CA TYR A 281 15.60 28.47 -8.86
C TYR A 281 16.04 28.37 -7.40
N ARG A 282 15.79 29.40 -6.59
CA ARG A 282 16.14 29.40 -5.16
C ARG A 282 15.46 28.27 -4.40
N SER A 283 14.20 27.96 -4.68
CA SER A 283 13.52 26.82 -4.03
C SER A 283 14.13 25.47 -4.40
N VAL A 284 14.63 25.30 -5.62
CA VAL A 284 15.35 24.08 -6.01
C VAL A 284 16.66 23.99 -5.26
N LEU A 285 17.43 25.08 -5.19
CA LEU A 285 18.69 25.12 -4.45
C LEU A 285 18.51 24.88 -2.94
N GLU A 286 17.40 25.34 -2.35
CA GLU A 286 17.17 25.18 -0.91
C GLU A 286 16.71 23.75 -0.54
N TYR A 287 15.82 23.15 -1.34
CA TYR A 287 15.14 21.90 -0.95
C TYR A 287 15.58 20.68 -1.77
N ALA A 288 16.22 20.88 -2.92
CA ALA A 288 16.52 19.84 -3.88
C ALA A 288 17.88 20.02 -4.59
N ASP A 289 18.86 20.65 -3.93
CA ASP A 289 20.19 20.83 -4.50
C ASP A 289 20.84 19.49 -4.88
N GLY A 290 21.48 19.44 -6.05
CA GLY A 290 22.09 18.25 -6.62
C GLY A 290 21.13 17.12 -7.04
N LYS A 291 19.84 17.21 -6.71
CA LYS A 291 18.83 16.19 -7.01
C LYS A 291 18.37 16.26 -8.46
N LYS A 292 17.91 15.14 -8.99
CA LYS A 292 17.29 15.04 -10.33
C LYS A 292 15.79 15.33 -10.24
N GLY A 293 15.25 16.19 -11.10
CA GLY A 293 13.84 16.58 -10.99
C GLY A 293 13.14 17.11 -12.23
N ILE A 294 11.82 17.25 -12.11
CA ILE A 294 10.92 17.74 -13.16
C ILE A 294 10.27 19.05 -12.72
N VAL A 295 10.21 20.02 -13.63
CA VAL A 295 9.55 21.32 -13.39
C VAL A 295 8.36 21.48 -14.32
N TYR A 296 7.17 21.65 -13.76
CA TYR A 296 5.94 21.89 -14.53
C TYR A 296 5.71 23.39 -14.74
N ALA A 297 6.00 23.85 -15.96
CA ALA A 297 5.87 25.23 -16.37
C ALA A 297 4.47 25.58 -16.91
N VAL A 298 4.23 26.88 -17.10
CA VAL A 298 2.95 27.44 -17.53
C VAL A 298 2.77 27.39 -19.04
N SER A 299 3.82 27.74 -19.79
CA SER A 299 3.82 27.94 -21.23
C SER A 299 5.20 27.54 -21.78
N ILE A 300 5.30 27.40 -23.11
CA ILE A 300 6.55 27.06 -23.78
C ILE A 300 7.64 28.09 -23.48
N ASP A 301 7.30 29.38 -23.57
CA ASP A 301 8.23 30.45 -23.25
C ASP A 301 8.66 30.43 -21.78
N HIS A 302 7.72 30.14 -20.87
CA HIS A 302 8.05 30.02 -19.45
C HIS A 302 9.01 28.85 -19.20
N ALA A 303 8.79 27.69 -19.82
CA ALA A 303 9.68 26.54 -19.70
C ALA A 303 11.09 26.84 -20.21
N ARG A 304 11.20 27.46 -21.39
CA ARG A 304 12.48 27.84 -21.98
C ARG A 304 13.22 28.86 -21.11
N ASN A 305 12.51 29.85 -20.56
CA ASN A 305 13.10 30.84 -19.68
C ASN A 305 13.57 30.24 -18.34
N ILE A 306 12.80 29.32 -17.75
CA ILE A 306 13.23 28.58 -16.54
C ILE A 306 14.49 27.78 -16.84
N ALA A 307 14.49 26.96 -17.90
CA ALA A 307 15.63 26.13 -18.25
C ALA A 307 16.88 26.98 -18.54
N ALA A 308 16.75 28.07 -19.31
CA ALA A 308 17.84 28.99 -19.59
C ALA A 308 18.38 29.64 -18.31
N TYR A 309 17.51 30.04 -17.38
CA TYR A 309 17.92 30.61 -16.10
C TYR A 309 18.68 29.59 -15.25
N TYR A 310 18.19 28.35 -15.17
CA TYR A 310 18.80 27.29 -14.35
C TYR A 310 20.18 26.92 -14.91
N SER A 311 20.27 26.71 -16.23
CA SER A 311 21.54 26.43 -16.92
C SER A 311 22.53 27.58 -16.81
N GLY A 312 22.07 28.83 -16.90
CA GLY A 312 22.90 30.01 -16.68
C GLY A 312 23.43 30.15 -15.24
N LYS A 313 22.89 29.40 -14.29
CA LYS A 313 23.34 29.32 -12.90
C LYS A 313 24.10 28.02 -12.58
N GLY A 314 24.36 27.17 -13.58
CA GLY A 314 25.13 25.93 -13.43
C GLY A 314 24.31 24.68 -13.09
N LEU A 315 22.97 24.74 -13.15
CA LEU A 315 22.10 23.57 -13.07
C LEU A 315 21.83 23.03 -14.47
N ASP A 316 22.24 21.80 -14.78
CA ASP A 316 21.99 21.16 -16.08
C ASP A 316 20.49 20.98 -16.35
N ALA A 317 19.89 21.99 -16.97
CA ALA A 317 18.46 22.08 -17.19
C ALA A 317 18.09 22.18 -18.67
N ALA A 318 17.02 21.50 -19.06
CA ALA A 318 16.53 21.56 -20.44
C ALA A 318 15.01 21.66 -20.49
N ALA A 319 14.49 22.39 -21.48
CA ALA A 319 13.05 22.56 -21.70
C ALA A 319 12.55 21.65 -22.81
N ILE A 320 11.45 20.95 -22.56
CA ILE A 320 10.82 20.05 -23.54
C ILE A 320 9.34 20.39 -23.71
N ASP A 321 8.95 20.56 -24.96
CA ASP A 321 7.62 21.05 -25.33
C ASP A 321 7.04 20.30 -26.55
N SER A 322 5.82 20.67 -26.94
CA SER A 322 5.13 20.02 -28.05
C SER A 322 5.79 20.25 -29.42
N HIS A 323 6.60 21.30 -29.58
CA HIS A 323 7.35 21.60 -30.80
C HIS A 323 8.73 20.93 -30.84
N THR A 324 9.21 20.34 -29.74
CA THR A 324 10.47 19.57 -29.73
C THR A 324 10.36 18.38 -30.69
N PRO A 325 11.22 18.26 -31.72
CA PRO A 325 11.21 17.13 -32.65
C PRO A 325 11.38 15.78 -31.94
N THR A 326 10.76 14.71 -32.46
CA THR A 326 10.76 13.38 -31.83
C THR A 326 12.17 12.85 -31.52
N ALA A 327 13.10 12.99 -32.46
CA ALA A 327 14.49 12.53 -32.27
C ALA A 327 15.25 13.34 -31.21
N GLU A 328 14.92 14.62 -31.04
CA GLU A 328 15.49 15.46 -29.98
C GLU A 328 14.84 15.15 -28.63
N ARG A 329 13.51 15.01 -28.58
CA ARG A 329 12.77 14.56 -27.39
C ARG A 329 13.32 13.26 -26.84
N GLY A 330 13.56 12.26 -27.71
CA GLY A 330 14.16 10.98 -27.31
C GLY A 330 15.55 11.14 -26.70
N ARG A 331 16.41 11.97 -27.31
CA ARG A 331 17.74 12.28 -26.78
C ARG A 331 17.68 12.97 -25.42
N MET A 332 16.84 13.99 -25.26
CA MET A 332 16.69 14.71 -23.98
C MET A 332 16.17 13.80 -22.86
N VAL A 333 15.24 12.89 -23.18
CA VAL A 333 14.74 11.89 -22.22
C VAL A 333 15.86 10.93 -21.81
N GLU A 334 16.69 10.48 -22.75
CA GLU A 334 17.83 9.60 -22.44
C GLU A 334 18.93 10.34 -21.64
N ASP A 335 19.21 11.60 -21.99
CA ASP A 335 20.15 12.45 -21.27
C ASP A 335 19.67 12.71 -19.84
N PHE A 336 18.36 12.88 -19.64
CA PHE A 336 17.78 12.95 -18.31
C PHE A 336 17.91 11.61 -17.58
N LYS A 337 17.55 10.48 -18.20
CA LYS A 337 17.70 9.12 -17.61
C LYS A 337 19.14 8.84 -17.17
N THR A 338 20.12 9.17 -18.00
CA THR A 338 21.56 9.00 -17.73
C THR A 338 22.13 10.04 -16.77
N GLY A 339 21.35 11.07 -16.40
CA GLY A 339 21.76 12.12 -15.46
C GLY A 339 22.62 13.23 -16.06
N ARG A 340 22.80 13.25 -17.40
CA ARG A 340 23.42 14.37 -18.14
C ARG A 340 22.58 15.64 -18.09
N ILE A 341 21.25 15.47 -18.03
CA ILE A 341 20.32 16.54 -17.67
C ILE A 341 19.82 16.24 -16.26
N LYS A 342 19.98 17.18 -15.34
CA LYS A 342 19.52 17.06 -13.94
C LYS A 342 18.09 17.56 -13.79
N VAL A 343 17.70 18.60 -14.52
CA VAL A 343 16.38 19.23 -14.40
C VAL A 343 15.68 19.28 -15.75
N LEU A 344 14.50 18.69 -15.83
CA LEU A 344 13.72 18.69 -17.06
C LEU A 344 12.44 19.53 -16.88
N VAL A 345 12.39 20.65 -17.60
CA VAL A 345 11.28 21.61 -17.54
C VAL A 345 10.30 21.30 -18.66
N ASN A 346 9.02 21.12 -18.33
CA ASN A 346 8.02 20.71 -19.32
C ASN A 346 6.74 21.57 -19.29
N VAL A 347 6.00 21.51 -20.40
CA VAL A 347 4.68 22.15 -20.56
C VAL A 347 3.72 21.12 -21.07
N ASP A 348 2.98 20.51 -20.16
CA ASP A 348 2.00 19.48 -20.50
C ASP A 348 2.58 18.32 -21.34
N VAL A 349 3.90 18.10 -21.39
CA VAL A 349 4.55 16.99 -22.13
C VAL A 349 4.66 15.74 -21.27
N PHE A 350 5.00 15.86 -19.98
CA PHE A 350 5.14 14.71 -19.06
C PHE A 350 4.02 14.56 -18.05
N SER A 351 2.93 15.31 -18.23
CA SER A 351 1.69 15.05 -17.51
C SER A 351 1.28 13.58 -17.70
N GLU A 352 1.59 12.98 -18.87
CA GLU A 352 1.18 11.64 -19.31
C GLU A 352 2.29 10.99 -20.18
N GLY A 353 2.75 9.77 -19.86
CA GLY A 353 3.65 8.96 -20.71
C GLY A 353 5.16 9.04 -20.44
N PHE A 354 5.59 9.78 -19.41
CA PHE A 354 6.99 9.77 -18.97
C PHE A 354 7.24 8.67 -17.93
N ASP A 355 8.24 7.81 -18.18
CA ASP A 355 8.69 6.80 -17.23
C ASP A 355 10.14 6.97 -16.78
N CYS A 356 10.30 7.61 -15.63
CA CYS A 356 11.57 7.87 -14.98
C CYS A 356 11.36 7.76 -13.45
N PRO A 357 11.54 6.55 -12.86
CA PRO A 357 11.24 6.33 -11.44
C PRO A 357 12.26 6.95 -10.47
N ASP A 358 13.43 7.35 -10.96
CA ASP A 358 14.55 8.00 -10.26
C ASP A 358 14.43 9.53 -10.16
N VAL A 359 13.25 10.09 -10.42
CA VAL A 359 12.95 11.51 -10.17
C VAL A 359 12.91 11.74 -8.66
N GLU A 360 13.76 12.61 -8.14
CA GLU A 360 13.92 12.90 -6.71
C GLU A 360 13.16 14.16 -6.27
N PHE A 361 12.86 15.08 -7.19
CA PHE A 361 11.97 16.20 -6.91
C PHE A 361 11.01 16.53 -8.04
N VAL A 362 9.86 17.08 -7.68
CA VAL A 362 8.88 17.67 -8.60
C VAL A 362 8.61 19.10 -8.17
N GLN A 363 8.81 20.04 -9.10
CA GLN A 363 8.52 21.45 -8.88
C GLN A 363 7.27 21.87 -9.67
N MET A 364 6.28 22.39 -8.96
CA MET A 364 5.03 22.90 -9.52
C MET A 364 5.13 24.41 -9.65
N ALA A 365 5.46 24.88 -10.86
CA ALA A 365 5.55 26.30 -11.21
C ALA A 365 4.29 26.82 -11.93
N ARG A 366 3.28 25.95 -12.11
CA ARG A 366 2.03 26.24 -12.80
C ARG A 366 0.84 26.19 -11.84
N PRO A 367 0.12 27.31 -11.64
CA PRO A 367 -1.18 27.29 -10.96
C PRO A 367 -2.21 26.46 -11.74
N THR A 368 -3.02 25.68 -11.03
CA THR A 368 -4.08 24.85 -11.63
C THR A 368 -5.27 24.73 -10.68
N LEU A 369 -6.48 24.78 -11.24
CA LEU A 369 -7.72 24.41 -10.55
C LEU A 369 -8.14 22.96 -10.83
N SER A 370 -7.38 22.22 -11.64
CA SER A 370 -7.63 20.81 -11.93
C SER A 370 -6.94 19.89 -10.91
N LEU A 371 -7.74 19.12 -10.16
CA LEU A 371 -7.24 18.09 -9.25
C LEU A 371 -6.48 16.99 -10.01
N ALA A 372 -6.94 16.65 -11.21
CA ALA A 372 -6.30 15.65 -12.08
C ALA A 372 -4.85 16.04 -12.40
N LYS A 373 -4.64 17.27 -12.88
CA LYS A 373 -3.29 17.79 -13.16
C LYS A 373 -2.40 17.77 -11.93
N TYR A 374 -2.91 18.23 -10.78
CA TYR A 374 -2.15 18.23 -9.52
C TYR A 374 -1.67 16.83 -9.11
N LEU A 375 -2.56 15.84 -9.07
CA LEU A 375 -2.22 14.48 -8.65
C LEU A 375 -1.34 13.75 -9.68
N GLN A 376 -1.53 14.01 -10.97
CA GLN A 376 -0.65 13.48 -12.01
C GLN A 376 0.77 14.03 -11.86
N GLN A 377 0.92 15.34 -11.64
CA GLN A 377 2.23 15.99 -11.45
C GLN A 377 2.94 15.47 -10.21
N ALA A 378 2.27 15.52 -9.05
CA ALA A 378 2.83 15.03 -7.79
C ALA A 378 3.18 13.54 -7.85
N GLY A 379 2.29 12.72 -8.42
CA GLY A 379 2.46 11.28 -8.51
C GLY A 379 3.66 10.81 -9.36
N ARG A 380 4.21 11.67 -10.24
CA ARG A 380 5.43 11.36 -11.00
C ARG A 380 6.66 11.29 -10.09
N GLY A 381 6.69 12.12 -9.05
CA GLY A 381 7.71 12.09 -8.01
C GLY A 381 7.51 10.94 -7.00
N LEU A 382 6.36 10.27 -6.95
CA LEU A 382 6.09 9.26 -5.93
C LEU A 382 6.54 7.84 -6.31
N ARG A 383 7.05 7.63 -7.53
CA ARG A 383 7.58 6.33 -7.94
C ARG A 383 8.82 5.95 -7.12
N LYS A 384 8.93 4.67 -6.77
CA LYS A 384 10.12 4.11 -6.13
C LYS A 384 11.18 3.74 -7.17
N SER A 385 12.43 3.92 -6.78
CA SER A 385 13.62 3.53 -7.55
C SER A 385 14.74 3.15 -6.60
N VAL A 386 15.71 2.39 -7.11
CA VAL A 386 16.91 2.04 -6.36
C VAL A 386 17.75 3.30 -6.15
N GLY A 387 18.18 3.55 -4.91
CA GLY A 387 18.98 4.73 -4.55
C GLY A 387 18.17 5.99 -4.20
N LYS A 388 16.85 5.97 -4.41
CA LYS A 388 15.96 7.06 -4.00
C LYS A 388 15.34 6.77 -2.63
N GLU A 389 15.72 7.54 -1.64
CA GLU A 389 15.15 7.43 -0.28
C GLU A 389 13.80 8.13 -0.17
N THR A 390 13.71 9.37 -0.69
CA THR A 390 12.52 10.23 -0.58
C THR A 390 12.34 11.08 -1.84
N CYS A 391 11.16 11.70 -1.98
CA CYS A 391 10.89 12.70 -3.01
C CYS A 391 10.66 14.07 -2.38
N VAL A 392 11.03 15.16 -3.05
CA VAL A 392 10.66 16.53 -2.63
C VAL A 392 9.62 17.10 -3.59
N LEU A 393 8.46 17.49 -3.06
CA LEU A 393 7.40 18.19 -3.80
C LEU A 393 7.49 19.69 -3.49
N ILE A 394 7.94 20.47 -4.47
CA ILE A 394 8.13 21.91 -4.35
C ILE A 394 6.94 22.63 -4.98
N ASP A 395 6.08 23.20 -4.15
CA ASP A 395 4.86 23.89 -4.54
C ASP A 395 5.05 25.42 -4.52
N ASN A 396 5.55 25.95 -5.64
CA ASN A 396 5.81 27.38 -5.79
C ASN A 396 4.53 28.20 -6.08
N VAL A 397 3.36 27.57 -6.14
CA VAL A 397 2.10 28.19 -6.56
C VAL A 397 0.92 27.94 -5.60
N GLY A 398 1.19 27.30 -4.46
CA GLY A 398 0.23 27.17 -3.36
C GLY A 398 -0.89 26.15 -3.61
N LEU A 399 -0.65 25.11 -4.41
CA LEU A 399 -1.63 24.04 -4.68
C LEU A 399 -2.06 23.29 -3.42
N TYR A 400 -1.21 23.20 -2.40
CA TYR A 400 -1.57 22.66 -1.08
C TYR A 400 -2.77 23.38 -0.46
N ARG A 401 -2.90 24.70 -0.69
CA ARG A 401 -4.02 25.49 -0.15
C ARG A 401 -5.31 25.27 -0.92
N VAL A 402 -5.20 24.73 -2.13
CA VAL A 402 -6.32 24.43 -3.03
C VAL A 402 -6.79 22.99 -2.87
N PHE A 403 -5.86 22.03 -2.77
CA PHE A 403 -6.13 20.58 -2.79
C PHE A 403 -5.67 19.83 -1.54
N GLY A 404 -4.93 20.47 -0.63
CA GLY A 404 -4.24 19.78 0.45
C GLY A 404 -3.09 18.91 -0.05
N LEU A 405 -2.69 17.91 0.74
CA LEU A 405 -1.61 16.99 0.36
C LEU A 405 -2.08 15.97 -0.69
N PRO A 406 -1.16 15.41 -1.50
CA PRO A 406 -1.50 14.33 -2.45
C PRO A 406 -2.07 13.07 -1.77
N THR A 407 -1.83 12.92 -0.47
CA THR A 407 -2.33 11.82 0.37
C THR A 407 -3.75 12.03 0.88
N MET A 408 -4.37 13.19 0.65
CA MET A 408 -5.76 13.43 1.02
C MET A 408 -6.68 12.35 0.46
N ALA A 409 -7.68 11.99 1.26
CA ALA A 409 -8.70 11.06 0.82
C ALA A 409 -9.72 11.77 -0.07
N TRP A 410 -9.94 11.22 -1.26
CA TRP A 410 -10.85 11.74 -2.26
C TRP A 410 -12.09 10.85 -2.37
N ASP A 411 -13.26 11.47 -2.47
CA ASP A 411 -14.50 10.75 -2.76
C ASP A 411 -14.61 10.53 -4.28
N TRP A 412 -13.88 9.52 -4.76
CA TRP A 412 -13.85 9.19 -6.19
C TRP A 412 -15.21 8.77 -6.73
N GLU A 413 -16.03 8.13 -5.90
CA GLU A 413 -17.38 7.72 -6.27
C GLU A 413 -18.24 8.97 -6.54
N ALA A 414 -18.28 9.94 -5.62
CA ALA A 414 -19.02 11.19 -5.83
C ALA A 414 -18.54 11.96 -7.07
N MET A 415 -17.23 11.97 -7.35
CA MET A 415 -16.70 12.59 -8.57
C MET A 415 -17.08 11.83 -9.84
N PHE A 416 -17.09 10.50 -9.77
CA PHE A 416 -17.49 9.63 -10.87
C PHE A 416 -18.98 9.79 -11.22
N HIS A 417 -19.85 9.94 -10.22
CA HIS A 417 -21.28 10.26 -10.44
C HIS A 417 -21.52 11.71 -10.90
N GLY A 418 -20.53 12.59 -10.76
CA GLY A 418 -20.67 14.02 -11.06
C GLY A 418 -21.27 14.85 -9.92
N ASP A 419 -21.50 14.25 -8.75
CA ASP A 419 -21.97 14.94 -7.55
C ASP A 419 -20.93 15.93 -7.00
N MET A 420 -19.65 15.64 -7.22
CA MET A 420 -18.51 16.49 -6.85
C MET A 420 -17.63 16.80 -8.06
N ALA A 421 -17.18 18.05 -8.19
CA ALA A 421 -16.20 18.41 -9.22
C ALA A 421 -14.78 18.17 -8.71
N GLY A 422 -13.90 17.67 -9.57
CA GLY A 422 -12.43 17.65 -9.35
C GLY A 422 -11.79 19.02 -9.55
N LYS A 423 -12.45 20.07 -9.04
CA LYS A 423 -12.04 21.47 -9.17
C LYS A 423 -11.67 22.04 -7.81
N GLY A 424 -10.51 22.68 -7.75
CA GLY A 424 -10.07 23.42 -6.57
C GLY A 424 -11.03 24.56 -6.22
N ILE A 425 -11.45 24.64 -4.96
CA ILE A 425 -12.25 25.75 -4.45
C ILE A 425 -11.30 26.65 -3.64
N ARG A 426 -11.17 27.93 -4.05
CA ARG A 426 -10.48 28.92 -3.21
C ARG A 426 -11.34 29.16 -1.98
N THR A 427 -10.95 28.62 -0.84
CA THR A 427 -11.46 29.11 0.45
C THR A 427 -10.85 30.47 0.69
N VAL A 428 -11.57 31.53 0.32
CA VAL A 428 -11.31 32.86 0.88
C VAL A 428 -11.68 32.76 2.36
N ARG A 429 -10.72 32.42 3.22
CA ARG A 429 -10.90 32.59 4.67
C ARG A 429 -10.88 34.09 4.96
N TYR A 430 -12.05 34.72 4.91
CA TYR A 430 -12.32 35.82 5.84
C TYR A 430 -12.34 35.23 7.27
N GLY A 431 -11.70 35.93 8.20
CA GLY A 431 -11.18 35.40 9.45
C GLY A 431 -12.17 34.71 10.40
N ASN A 432 -11.62 33.78 11.18
CA ASN A 432 -11.73 33.76 12.66
C ASN A 432 -11.03 32.49 13.17
N GLY A 433 -9.95 32.70 13.93
CA GLY A 433 -9.16 31.63 14.53
C GLY A 433 -7.87 32.15 15.13
N THR A 434 -8.03 32.94 16.21
CA THR A 434 -7.06 33.18 17.28
C THR A 434 -5.63 33.58 16.87
N SER A 435 -5.40 34.89 16.80
CA SER A 435 -4.09 35.49 17.01
C SER A 435 -3.58 35.16 18.42
N PRO A 436 -2.28 34.92 18.60
CA PRO A 436 -1.54 35.43 19.74
C PRO A 436 -0.72 36.64 19.29
N GLU A 437 -0.94 37.73 20.02
CA GLU A 437 -0.01 38.80 20.34
C GLU A 437 0.47 39.74 19.22
N THR A 438 0.11 41.00 19.45
CA THR A 438 0.68 42.21 18.86
C THR A 438 2.21 42.17 18.86
N VAL A 439 2.81 42.12 17.68
CA VAL A 439 4.17 42.61 17.47
C VAL A 439 4.05 43.92 16.72
N THR A 440 4.56 44.96 17.36
CA THR A 440 4.67 46.33 16.88
C THR A 440 5.41 46.42 15.56
N ALA A 441 5.04 47.43 14.78
CA ALA A 441 5.69 47.80 13.53
C ALA A 441 7.18 48.10 13.76
N GLU A 442 8.04 47.18 13.34
CA GLU A 442 9.41 47.39 12.89
C GLU A 442 9.91 46.02 12.43
N ASP A 443 9.73 45.68 11.14
CA ASP A 443 10.52 44.62 10.52
C ASP A 443 10.81 44.98 9.06
N SER A 444 12.00 45.56 8.91
CA SER A 444 12.73 45.70 7.67
C SER A 444 13.03 44.33 7.05
N CYS A 445 12.59 44.14 5.79
CA CYS A 445 13.16 43.24 4.79
C CYS A 445 13.82 41.91 5.26
N GLN A 446 13.06 40.80 5.30
CA GLN A 446 13.48 39.43 4.91
C GLN A 446 12.34 38.43 5.20
N ASP A 447 11.46 38.15 4.23
CA ASP A 447 10.57 36.98 4.33
C ASP A 447 10.54 36.24 2.98
N PHE A 448 11.61 35.47 2.75
CA PHE A 448 11.87 34.73 1.50
C PHE A 448 11.60 33.22 1.63
N GLY A 449 11.22 32.73 2.82
CA GLY A 449 11.14 31.29 3.08
C GLY A 449 9.81 30.68 2.66
N MET A 450 9.86 29.60 1.87
CA MET A 450 8.75 28.65 1.78
C MET A 450 8.52 27.99 3.15
N GLU A 451 7.38 27.34 3.34
CA GLU A 451 7.08 26.55 4.53
C GLU A 451 7.11 25.05 4.21
N VAL A 452 7.70 24.26 5.10
CA VAL A 452 7.61 22.80 5.05
C VAL A 452 6.25 22.39 5.62
N ILE A 453 5.37 21.88 4.76
CA ILE A 453 4.03 21.43 5.13
C ILE A 453 4.09 20.08 5.84
N VAL A 454 4.90 19.16 5.30
CA VAL A 454 5.14 17.84 5.90
C VAL A 454 6.53 17.36 5.48
N SER A 455 7.24 16.73 6.40
CA SER A 455 8.48 16.01 6.10
C SER A 455 8.19 14.52 5.92
N HIS A 456 9.03 13.82 5.17
CA HIS A 456 8.96 12.38 4.99
C HIS A 456 8.96 11.61 6.32
N ASP A 457 9.68 12.09 7.35
CA ASP A 457 9.71 11.53 8.70
C ASP A 457 8.36 11.62 9.43
N SER A 458 7.64 12.72 9.23
CA SER A 458 6.34 12.98 9.87
C SER A 458 5.15 12.52 9.03
N LEU A 459 5.37 12.20 7.75
CA LEU A 459 4.33 11.88 6.77
C LEU A 459 3.46 10.70 7.20
N LEU A 460 4.04 9.62 7.72
CA LEU A 460 3.28 8.46 8.18
C LEU A 460 2.39 8.79 9.39
N SER A 461 2.86 9.66 10.28
CA SER A 461 2.08 10.16 11.42
C SER A 461 0.92 11.04 10.96
N VAL A 462 1.16 11.91 9.97
CA VAL A 462 0.11 12.73 9.35
C VAL A 462 -0.94 11.86 8.64
N ILE A 463 -0.50 10.84 7.89
CA ILE A 463 -1.40 9.86 7.25
C ILE A 463 -2.24 9.12 8.30
N ALA A 464 -1.65 8.74 9.43
CA ALA A 464 -2.38 8.05 10.51
C ALA A 464 -3.41 8.95 11.21
N LEU A 465 -3.16 10.26 11.28
CA LEU A 465 -4.07 11.26 11.87
C LEU A 465 -5.18 11.69 10.89
N GLN A 466 -4.96 11.57 9.59
CA GLN A 466 -6.01 11.73 8.60
C GLN A 466 -7.07 10.65 8.85
N LYS A 467 -8.28 11.04 9.27
CA LYS A 467 -9.44 10.14 9.26
C LYS A 467 -9.64 9.74 7.80
N THR A 468 -9.09 8.61 7.38
CA THR A 468 -9.28 8.10 6.03
C THR A 468 -10.73 7.65 5.88
N PRO A 469 -11.60 8.34 5.12
CA PRO A 469 -12.69 7.64 4.46
C PRO A 469 -12.01 6.66 3.50
N ASN A 470 -12.17 5.37 3.79
CA ASN A 470 -11.81 4.33 2.85
C ASN A 470 -12.67 4.55 1.58
N PRO A 471 -12.09 4.75 0.39
CA PRO A 471 -12.86 5.00 -0.84
C PRO A 471 -13.76 3.82 -1.27
N CYS A 472 -13.71 2.69 -0.55
CA CYS A 472 -14.69 1.60 -0.65
C CYS A 472 -16.03 1.88 0.08
N LYS A 473 -16.27 3.06 0.66
CA LYS A 473 -17.54 3.37 1.30
C LYS A 473 -18.52 3.97 0.31
N SER A 474 -19.34 3.10 -0.28
CA SER A 474 -20.64 3.47 -0.85
C SER A 474 -21.41 4.41 0.09
N PRO A 475 -22.18 5.39 -0.43
CA PRO A 475 -22.97 6.29 0.39
C PRO A 475 -23.79 5.51 1.42
N GLU A 476 -23.81 6.00 2.67
CA GLU A 476 -24.43 5.28 3.79
C GLU A 476 -25.90 4.95 3.48
N LEU A 477 -26.29 3.73 3.84
CA LEU A 477 -27.65 3.25 3.69
C LEU A 477 -28.57 4.09 4.57
N LYS A 478 -29.69 4.57 3.99
CA LYS A 478 -30.70 5.37 4.68
C LYS A 478 -32.08 4.80 4.40
N ALA A 479 -32.99 4.96 5.35
CA ALA A 479 -34.40 4.67 5.14
C ALA A 479 -35.03 5.79 4.29
N TRP A 480 -36.04 5.43 3.51
CA TRP A 480 -36.96 6.38 2.89
C TRP A 480 -38.38 5.86 3.04
N GLN A 481 -39.33 6.77 3.22
CA GLN A 481 -40.74 6.42 3.36
C GLN A 481 -41.46 6.79 2.08
N ASP A 482 -42.29 5.88 1.61
CA ASP A 482 -43.22 6.13 0.52
C ASP A 482 -44.47 6.82 1.07
N ARG A 483 -44.89 7.92 0.43
CA ARG A 483 -45.99 8.75 0.94
C ARG A 483 -47.37 8.14 0.69
N ASP A 484 -47.50 7.33 -0.36
CA ASP A 484 -48.79 6.78 -0.77
C ASP A 484 -49.10 5.51 0.03
N SER A 485 -48.12 4.61 0.16
CA SER A 485 -48.28 3.36 0.92
C SER A 485 -47.99 3.50 2.42
N GLY A 486 -47.24 4.52 2.83
CA GLY A 486 -46.74 4.69 4.21
C GLY A 486 -45.63 3.71 4.60
N LEU A 487 -45.25 2.79 3.70
CA LEU A 487 -44.21 1.79 3.91
C LEU A 487 -42.81 2.39 3.71
N TRP A 488 -41.82 1.73 4.29
CA TRP A 488 -40.42 2.12 4.26
C TRP A 488 -39.63 1.23 3.29
N GLY A 489 -38.71 1.86 2.57
CA GLY A 489 -37.67 1.20 1.79
C GLY A 489 -36.28 1.69 2.20
N LEU A 490 -35.25 1.07 1.63
CA LEU A 490 -33.85 1.44 1.84
C LEU A 490 -33.30 2.13 0.59
N ARG A 491 -32.41 3.09 0.79
CA ARG A 491 -31.74 3.84 -0.29
C ARG A 491 -30.29 4.14 0.05
N ARG A 492 -29.47 4.32 -0.97
CA ARG A 492 -28.11 4.87 -0.86
C ARG A 492 -28.02 6.12 -1.72
N GLY A 493 -27.79 7.26 -1.08
CA GLY A 493 -27.89 8.56 -1.75
C GLY A 493 -29.27 8.75 -2.40
N ARG A 494 -29.31 8.81 -3.73
CA ARG A 494 -30.54 8.91 -4.53
C ARG A 494 -31.07 7.57 -5.04
N LYS A 495 -30.26 6.51 -5.02
CA LYS A 495 -30.64 5.18 -5.51
C LYS A 495 -31.51 4.47 -4.48
N LYS A 496 -32.76 4.16 -4.85
CA LYS A 496 -33.62 3.25 -4.08
C LYS A 496 -33.06 1.85 -4.22
N MET A 497 -32.72 1.23 -3.09
CA MET A 497 -32.14 -0.12 -3.05
C MET A 497 -33.23 -1.17 -2.92
N THR A 498 -34.31 -0.84 -2.21
CA THR A 498 -35.48 -1.70 -2.06
C THR A 498 -36.73 -0.91 -2.38
N ASP A 499 -37.76 -1.63 -2.84
CA ASP A 499 -39.14 -1.14 -2.82
C ASP A 499 -39.60 -0.89 -1.37
N PRO A 500 -40.64 -0.06 -1.17
CA PRO A 500 -41.16 0.24 0.16
C PRO A 500 -41.99 -0.93 0.67
N VAL A 501 -41.32 -1.92 1.29
CA VAL A 501 -41.92 -3.18 1.75
C VAL A 501 -41.87 -3.35 3.27
N PHE A 502 -41.23 -2.44 4.00
CA PHE A 502 -41.08 -2.53 5.44
C PHE A 502 -42.11 -1.66 6.16
N VAL A 503 -42.76 -2.20 7.19
CA VAL A 503 -43.68 -1.44 8.05
C VAL A 503 -42.90 -0.42 8.87
N THR A 504 -41.69 -0.78 9.31
CA THR A 504 -40.83 0.10 10.09
C THR A 504 -39.37 -0.26 9.83
N VAL A 505 -38.52 0.75 9.76
CA VAL A 505 -37.06 0.59 9.84
C VAL A 505 -36.63 1.11 11.21
N PHE A 506 -36.24 0.21 12.11
CA PHE A 506 -35.89 0.57 13.49
C PHE A 506 -34.57 1.30 13.59
N ASP A 507 -33.56 0.80 12.86
CA ASP A 507 -32.20 1.33 12.89
C ASP A 507 -31.42 0.84 11.66
N ILE A 508 -30.40 1.57 11.24
CA ILE A 508 -29.54 1.24 10.10
C ILE A 508 -28.09 1.39 10.50
N ARG A 509 -27.26 0.41 10.13
CA ARG A 509 -25.82 0.50 10.31
C ARG A 509 -25.06 -0.23 9.22
N HIS A 510 -24.11 0.49 8.61
CA HIS A 510 -23.35 0.00 7.46
C HIS A 510 -24.32 -0.46 6.36
N ASP A 511 -24.29 -1.76 6.02
CA ASP A 511 -25.05 -2.35 4.93
C ASP A 511 -26.21 -3.21 5.43
N MET A 512 -26.65 -2.95 6.67
CA MET A 512 -27.70 -3.69 7.33
C MET A 512 -28.76 -2.75 7.89
N ALA A 513 -30.01 -3.19 7.83
CA ALA A 513 -31.13 -2.51 8.44
C ALA A 513 -31.90 -3.48 9.34
N ALA A 514 -32.25 -3.01 10.53
CA ALA A 514 -33.18 -3.72 11.41
C ALA A 514 -34.60 -3.24 11.09
N VAL A 515 -35.48 -4.16 10.68
CA VAL A 515 -36.78 -3.82 10.08
C VAL A 515 -37.92 -4.63 10.68
N ARG A 516 -39.14 -4.13 10.49
CA ARG A 516 -40.39 -4.87 10.69
C ARG A 516 -41.03 -5.14 9.34
N PHE A 517 -41.34 -6.40 9.07
CA PHE A 517 -42.00 -6.83 7.83
C PHE A 517 -43.52 -6.69 7.93
N VAL A 518 -44.21 -6.83 6.79
CA VAL A 518 -45.67 -6.76 6.69
C VAL A 518 -46.38 -7.85 7.51
N ASP A 519 -45.75 -9.02 7.67
CA ASP A 519 -46.23 -10.11 8.52
C ASP A 519 -46.09 -9.83 10.04
N LYS A 520 -45.69 -8.61 10.42
CA LYS A 520 -45.42 -8.12 11.78
C LYS A 520 -44.19 -8.72 12.48
N ASN A 521 -43.48 -9.66 11.84
CA ASN A 521 -42.21 -10.16 12.35
C ASN A 521 -41.11 -9.11 12.20
N CYS A 522 -40.09 -9.21 13.05
CA CYS A 522 -38.92 -8.36 13.00
C CYS A 522 -37.77 -9.08 12.29
N GLY A 523 -36.75 -8.36 11.85
CA GLY A 523 -35.57 -9.02 11.33
C GLY A 523 -34.45 -8.08 10.94
N LEU A 524 -33.35 -8.69 10.55
CA LEU A 524 -32.18 -8.03 10.00
C LEU A 524 -32.14 -8.30 8.50
N VAL A 525 -32.04 -7.25 7.70
CA VAL A 525 -31.89 -7.33 6.24
C VAL A 525 -30.58 -6.69 5.80
N ASN A 526 -30.07 -7.11 4.66
CA ASN A 526 -28.94 -6.43 4.01
C ASN A 526 -29.42 -5.20 3.21
N ALA A 527 -28.50 -4.50 2.56
CA ALA A 527 -28.79 -3.30 1.78
C ALA A 527 -29.77 -3.53 0.61
N CYS A 528 -29.85 -4.75 0.08
CA CYS A 528 -30.76 -5.16 -0.99
C CYS A 528 -32.13 -5.64 -0.46
N GLY A 529 -32.33 -5.65 0.85
CA GLY A 529 -33.57 -6.12 1.48
C GLY A 529 -33.63 -7.65 1.67
N GLU A 530 -32.56 -8.38 1.37
CA GLU A 530 -32.51 -9.82 1.62
C GLU A 530 -32.39 -10.08 3.12
N ILE A 531 -33.10 -11.11 3.59
CA ILE A 531 -33.21 -11.39 5.01
C ILE A 531 -31.95 -12.12 5.50
N ILE A 532 -31.13 -11.41 6.27
CA ILE A 532 -29.97 -11.99 6.98
C ILE A 532 -30.47 -12.87 8.14
N ARG A 533 -31.49 -12.40 8.85
CA ARG A 533 -32.08 -13.12 9.98
C ARG A 533 -33.52 -12.70 10.21
N LYS A 534 -34.43 -13.67 10.32
CA LYS A 534 -35.76 -13.46 10.87
C LYS A 534 -35.74 -13.55 12.38
N GLU A 535 -36.46 -12.65 13.02
CA GLU A 535 -36.69 -12.63 14.45
C GLU A 535 -38.22 -12.58 14.69
N GLY A 536 -38.68 -13.13 15.80
CA GLY A 536 -40.09 -13.05 16.14
C GLY A 536 -40.54 -11.60 16.43
N HIS A 537 -41.76 -11.47 16.94
CA HIS A 537 -42.28 -10.16 17.34
C HIS A 537 -41.38 -9.47 18.38
N CYS A 538 -40.99 -8.24 18.10
CA CYS A 538 -40.14 -7.40 18.94
C CYS A 538 -40.75 -5.99 19.11
N LEU A 539 -40.38 -5.28 20.17
CA LEU A 539 -40.74 -3.87 20.37
C LEU A 539 -39.80 -2.95 19.59
N SER A 540 -38.49 -3.19 19.68
CA SER A 540 -37.46 -2.42 18.99
C SER A 540 -36.23 -3.27 18.70
N MET A 541 -35.47 -2.86 17.67
CA MET A 541 -34.16 -3.41 17.35
C MET A 541 -33.18 -2.27 17.12
N LYS A 542 -32.03 -2.26 17.80
CA LYS A 542 -31.06 -1.15 17.70
C LYS A 542 -29.63 -1.64 17.61
N PHE A 543 -28.86 -1.08 16.69
CA PHE A 543 -27.45 -1.36 16.55
C PHE A 543 -26.67 -0.70 17.68
N MET A 544 -25.79 -1.45 18.32
CA MET A 544 -24.94 -1.00 19.41
C MET A 544 -23.47 -1.01 19.02
N ARG A 545 -22.65 -0.23 19.74
CA ARG A 545 -21.18 -0.28 19.62
C ARG A 545 -20.65 -1.71 19.69
N ASN A 546 -19.47 -1.94 19.09
CA ASN A 546 -18.81 -3.25 19.00
C ASN A 546 -19.59 -4.31 18.21
N ASN A 547 -20.39 -3.91 17.22
CA ASN A 547 -21.10 -4.78 16.28
C ASN A 547 -22.11 -5.73 16.95
N PHE A 548 -22.94 -5.17 17.83
CA PHE A 548 -24.09 -5.87 18.40
C PHE A 548 -25.40 -5.28 17.88
N LEU A 549 -26.45 -6.10 17.91
CA LEU A 549 -27.84 -5.69 17.68
C LEU A 549 -28.66 -6.08 18.91
N THR A 550 -29.26 -5.09 19.58
CA THR A 550 -30.16 -5.33 20.71
C THR A 550 -31.57 -5.51 20.20
N VAL A 551 -32.25 -6.55 20.67
CA VAL A 551 -33.66 -6.85 20.36
C VAL A 551 -34.47 -6.77 21.64
N GLN A 552 -35.33 -5.76 21.75
CA GLN A 552 -36.22 -5.60 22.89
C GLN A 552 -37.49 -6.41 22.68
N LYS A 553 -37.76 -7.35 23.59
CA LYS A 553 -38.93 -8.23 23.55
C LYS A 553 -40.14 -7.59 24.26
N PRO A 554 -41.38 -8.00 23.94
CA PRO A 554 -42.59 -7.47 24.58
C PRO A 554 -42.65 -7.63 26.10
N ASN A 555 -41.97 -8.63 26.65
CA ASN A 555 -41.88 -8.88 28.09
C ASN A 555 -40.85 -7.96 28.82
N GLY A 556 -40.32 -6.94 28.15
CA GLY A 556 -39.33 -6.01 28.70
C GLY A 556 -37.88 -6.52 28.71
N ARG A 557 -37.63 -7.79 28.38
CA ARG A 557 -36.26 -8.35 28.28
C ARG A 557 -35.60 -7.91 26.98
N SER A 558 -34.26 -7.83 26.99
CA SER A 558 -33.46 -7.51 25.81
C SER A 558 -32.52 -8.66 25.49
N ASP A 559 -32.56 -9.14 24.25
CA ASP A 559 -31.58 -10.08 23.71
C ASP A 559 -30.51 -9.31 22.93
N TYR A 560 -29.29 -9.83 22.92
CA TYR A 560 -28.15 -9.21 22.26
C TYR A 560 -27.61 -10.14 21.18
N ILE A 561 -27.59 -9.69 19.93
CA ILE A 561 -27.12 -10.47 18.79
C ILE A 561 -25.74 -9.98 18.39
N ASP A 562 -24.74 -10.86 18.39
CA ASP A 562 -23.41 -10.56 17.83
C ASP A 562 -23.48 -10.60 16.29
N LEU A 563 -23.11 -9.51 15.63
CA LEU A 563 -23.17 -9.42 14.17
C LEU A 563 -22.05 -10.16 13.44
N TYR A 564 -21.00 -10.63 14.12
CA TYR A 564 -19.95 -11.43 13.48
C TYR A 564 -20.40 -12.87 13.19
N ASN A 565 -21.17 -13.48 14.09
CA ASN A 565 -21.60 -14.89 13.99
C ASN A 565 -23.11 -15.09 14.14
N LEU A 566 -23.87 -14.00 14.26
CA LEU A 566 -25.32 -13.98 14.44
C LEU A 566 -25.80 -14.79 15.65
N ARG A 567 -25.03 -14.90 16.73
CA ARG A 567 -25.51 -15.58 17.96
C ARG A 567 -26.22 -14.62 18.90
N SER A 568 -27.24 -15.14 19.58
CA SER A 568 -28.04 -14.40 20.56
C SER A 568 -27.61 -14.70 21.99
N TYR A 569 -27.51 -13.66 22.81
CA TYR A 569 -27.18 -13.71 24.23
C TYR A 569 -28.29 -13.03 25.03
N ARG A 570 -28.74 -13.67 26.12
CA ARG A 570 -29.79 -13.12 27.00
C ARG A 570 -29.25 -12.10 27.99
N GLU A 571 -27.96 -12.15 28.25
CA GLU A 571 -27.24 -11.19 29.09
C GLU A 571 -26.35 -10.32 28.21
N LYS A 572 -26.13 -9.07 28.63
CA LYS A 572 -25.34 -8.11 27.86
C LYS A 572 -23.87 -8.56 27.79
N PRO A 573 -23.33 -8.85 26.60
CA PRO A 573 -21.93 -9.28 26.48
C PRO A 573 -20.95 -8.13 26.77
N GLU A 574 -19.88 -8.43 27.49
CA GLU A 574 -18.72 -7.55 27.66
C GLU A 574 -17.64 -7.93 26.63
N VAL A 575 -17.16 -6.97 25.84
CA VAL A 575 -16.06 -7.22 24.90
C VAL A 575 -14.73 -7.13 25.63
N ARG A 576 -13.91 -8.17 25.53
CA ARG A 576 -12.55 -8.26 26.05
C ARG A 576 -11.57 -8.38 24.89
N ARG A 577 -10.56 -7.50 24.87
CA ARG A 577 -9.57 -7.42 23.79
C ARG A 577 -8.22 -7.96 24.25
N PHE A 578 -7.62 -8.78 23.40
CA PHE A 578 -6.32 -9.40 23.60
C PHE A 578 -5.54 -9.26 22.29
N GLY A 579 -4.73 -8.20 22.18
CA GLY A 579 -4.11 -7.84 20.91
C GLY A 579 -5.18 -7.57 19.84
N ASP A 580 -5.06 -8.27 18.70
CA ASP A 580 -5.98 -8.17 17.57
C ASP A 580 -7.21 -9.10 17.67
N VAL A 581 -7.34 -9.86 18.76
CA VAL A 581 -8.46 -10.78 18.99
C VAL A 581 -9.47 -10.18 19.96
N GLU A 582 -10.76 -10.22 19.57
CA GLU A 582 -11.88 -9.86 20.45
C GLU A 582 -12.64 -11.10 20.93
N MET A 583 -12.89 -11.16 22.24
CA MET A 583 -13.73 -12.19 22.87
C MET A 583 -14.88 -11.54 23.63
N LEU A 584 -15.95 -12.31 23.86
CA LEU A 584 -17.12 -11.89 24.62
C LEU A 584 -17.15 -12.58 25.97
N LYS A 585 -17.24 -11.82 27.05
CA LYS A 585 -17.56 -12.33 28.37
C LYS A 585 -19.05 -12.13 28.63
N VAL A 586 -19.77 -13.23 28.85
CA VAL A 586 -21.20 -13.22 29.18
C VAL A 586 -21.36 -13.99 30.50
N GLY A 587 -21.75 -13.28 31.55
CA GLY A 587 -21.70 -13.81 32.92
C GLY A 587 -20.28 -14.25 33.29
N ARG A 588 -20.10 -15.56 33.51
CA ARG A 588 -18.80 -16.19 33.88
C ARG A 588 -18.08 -16.86 32.71
N MET A 589 -18.65 -16.81 31.51
CA MET A 589 -18.17 -17.58 30.35
C MET A 589 -17.57 -16.65 29.30
N TYR A 590 -16.52 -17.11 28.63
CA TYR A 590 -15.90 -16.47 27.48
C TYR A 590 -16.32 -17.16 26.19
N TYR A 591 -16.58 -16.36 25.17
CA TYR A 591 -17.00 -16.78 23.85
C TYR A 591 -16.11 -16.13 22.79
N SER A 592 -15.73 -16.87 21.76
CA SER A 592 -15.10 -16.25 20.58
C SER A 592 -16.15 -15.59 19.69
N ARG A 593 -15.69 -14.62 18.87
CA ARG A 593 -16.52 -13.97 17.84
C ARG A 593 -16.30 -14.57 16.45
N THR A 594 -15.97 -15.87 16.41
CA THR A 594 -15.76 -16.65 15.19
C THR A 594 -17.05 -17.33 14.76
N LYS A 595 -17.17 -17.76 13.49
CA LYS A 595 -18.33 -18.54 13.00
C LYS A 595 -18.46 -19.86 13.76
N ASN A 596 -17.37 -20.63 13.83
CA ASN A 596 -17.28 -21.77 14.73
C ASN A 596 -16.93 -21.29 16.13
N LEU A 597 -17.89 -21.38 17.04
CA LEU A 597 -17.82 -20.79 18.38
C LEU A 597 -16.90 -21.58 19.30
N TYR A 598 -15.93 -20.89 19.90
CA TYR A 598 -15.32 -21.30 21.15
C TYR A 598 -16.16 -20.80 22.31
N ALA A 599 -16.44 -21.68 23.27
CA ALA A 599 -17.09 -21.32 24.54
C ALA A 599 -16.29 -21.95 25.68
N SER A 600 -15.76 -21.12 26.58
CA SER A 600 -15.02 -21.62 27.74
C SER A 600 -15.96 -22.43 28.63
N LYS A 601 -15.59 -23.65 29.03
CA LYS A 601 -16.45 -24.48 29.90
C LYS A 601 -16.32 -24.19 31.40
N LEU A 602 -15.37 -23.35 31.81
CA LEU A 602 -15.12 -22.96 33.19
C LEU A 602 -15.06 -21.45 33.34
N ASN A 603 -15.20 -20.98 34.58
CA ASN A 603 -14.99 -19.59 34.94
C ASN A 603 -13.49 -19.27 34.82
N LEU A 604 -13.04 -18.90 33.61
CA LEU A 604 -11.67 -18.48 33.36
C LEU A 604 -11.41 -17.16 34.09
N SER A 605 -10.65 -17.20 35.19
CA SER A 605 -10.01 -15.98 35.68
C SER A 605 -8.98 -15.54 34.63
N GLY A 606 -8.75 -14.22 34.49
CA GLY A 606 -7.94 -13.67 33.39
C GLY A 606 -6.52 -14.24 33.25
N GLY A 607 -5.99 -14.95 34.25
CA GLY A 607 -4.68 -15.59 34.23
C GLY A 607 -4.56 -16.84 33.35
N TYR A 608 -5.64 -17.30 32.72
CA TYR A 608 -5.64 -18.48 31.83
C TYR A 608 -5.71 -18.12 30.34
N ILE A 609 -5.61 -16.83 30.01
CA ILE A 609 -5.64 -16.31 28.65
C ILE A 609 -4.30 -15.61 28.39
N TYR A 610 -3.55 -16.11 27.41
CA TYR A 610 -2.23 -15.61 27.05
C TYR A 610 -2.30 -14.92 25.70
N ASN A 611 -2.01 -13.63 25.70
CA ASN A 611 -1.97 -12.82 24.49
C ASN A 611 -0.58 -12.88 23.86
N TYR A 612 -0.49 -13.38 22.64
CA TYR A 612 0.72 -13.41 21.82
C TYR A 612 0.58 -12.43 20.64
N LYS A 613 1.67 -12.22 19.89
CA LYS A 613 1.74 -11.21 18.83
C LYS A 613 0.60 -11.30 17.81
N TYR A 614 0.25 -12.51 17.37
CA TYR A 614 -0.72 -12.75 16.29
C TYR A 614 -1.83 -13.74 16.66
N TYR A 615 -1.90 -14.18 17.93
CA TYR A 615 -2.92 -15.13 18.40
C TYR A 615 -3.11 -15.03 19.91
N VAL A 616 -4.21 -15.59 20.39
CA VAL A 616 -4.52 -15.76 21.81
C VAL A 616 -4.57 -17.24 22.12
N ALA A 617 -3.78 -17.68 23.09
CA ALA A 617 -3.85 -19.02 23.64
C ALA A 617 -4.70 -19.01 24.90
N ILE A 618 -5.69 -19.89 24.97
CA ILE A 618 -6.62 -20.02 26.08
C ILE A 618 -6.42 -21.42 26.64
N PHE A 619 -6.08 -21.50 27.91
CA PHE A 619 -5.97 -22.78 28.58
C PHE A 619 -7.32 -23.51 28.56
N ASP A 620 -7.35 -24.73 28.03
CA ASP A 620 -8.59 -25.52 27.90
C ASP A 620 -8.38 -26.97 28.35
N TYR A 621 -8.99 -27.33 29.48
CA TYR A 621 -8.96 -28.70 30.02
C TYR A 621 -9.60 -29.74 29.09
N ASN A 622 -10.44 -29.33 28.13
CA ASN A 622 -11.09 -30.23 27.17
C ASN A 622 -10.41 -30.24 25.81
N ALA A 623 -9.24 -29.61 25.67
CA ALA A 623 -8.46 -29.73 24.46
C ALA A 623 -8.22 -31.21 24.16
N SER A 624 -8.73 -31.68 23.03
CA SER A 624 -8.56 -33.05 22.55
C SER A 624 -7.11 -33.36 22.14
N VAL A 625 -6.24 -32.35 22.19
CA VAL A 625 -4.91 -32.36 21.62
C VAL A 625 -3.91 -31.87 22.65
N ARG A 626 -2.91 -32.69 22.93
CA ARG A 626 -1.77 -32.30 23.77
C ARG A 626 -0.86 -31.37 22.97
N CYS A 627 -0.44 -30.28 23.60
CA CYS A 627 0.47 -29.34 22.98
C CYS A 627 1.92 -29.73 23.22
N TYR A 628 2.76 -29.57 22.19
CA TYR A 628 4.20 -29.77 22.25
C TYR A 628 4.95 -28.45 22.13
N ILE A 629 6.00 -28.26 22.93
CA ILE A 629 6.79 -27.01 22.94
C ILE A 629 8.21 -27.35 22.51
N ASP A 630 8.62 -26.87 21.34
CA ASP A 630 10.00 -27.01 20.82
C ASP A 630 10.90 -25.83 21.22
N ASP A 631 10.38 -24.83 21.94
CA ASP A 631 11.16 -23.72 22.48
C ASP A 631 11.73 -24.06 23.89
N PRO A 632 13.06 -24.14 24.06
CA PRO A 632 13.68 -24.41 25.35
C PRO A 632 13.41 -23.35 26.43
N HIS A 633 12.94 -22.14 26.06
CA HIS A 633 12.55 -21.11 27.04
C HIS A 633 11.12 -21.26 27.58
N MET A 634 10.33 -22.19 27.03
CA MET A 634 8.90 -22.38 27.35
C MET A 634 8.60 -23.78 27.92
N VAL A 635 9.62 -24.49 28.38
CA VAL A 635 9.50 -25.88 28.86
C VAL A 635 8.73 -25.95 30.19
N GLY A 636 7.69 -26.79 30.27
CA GLY A 636 7.09 -27.17 31.56
C GLY A 636 5.57 -27.43 31.61
N PHE A 637 4.79 -27.21 30.54
CA PHE A 637 3.33 -27.28 30.60
C PHE A 637 2.70 -28.03 29.41
N PRO A 638 2.51 -29.37 29.49
CA PRO A 638 1.96 -30.18 28.41
C PRO A 638 0.41 -30.16 28.40
N TRP A 639 -0.18 -28.99 28.62
CA TRP A 639 -1.63 -28.82 28.64
C TRP A 639 -2.12 -28.39 27.26
N GLY A 640 -3.39 -28.66 26.96
CA GLY A 640 -3.96 -28.25 25.69
C GLY A 640 -4.48 -26.82 25.74
N TYR A 641 -4.28 -26.09 24.65
CA TYR A 641 -4.67 -24.69 24.52
C TYR A 641 -5.60 -24.54 23.33
N ALA A 642 -6.76 -23.92 23.56
CA ALA A 642 -7.53 -23.35 22.48
C ALA A 642 -6.81 -22.11 21.94
N CYS A 643 -6.93 -21.86 20.65
CA CYS A 643 -6.22 -20.83 19.93
C CYS A 643 -7.20 -20.02 19.10
N LEU A 644 -7.14 -18.71 19.24
CA LEU A 644 -7.81 -17.76 18.38
C LEU A 644 -6.73 -16.98 17.62
N LEU A 645 -6.74 -17.05 16.30
CA LEU A 645 -5.77 -16.34 15.46
C LEU A 645 -6.28 -14.92 15.19
N GLY A 646 -5.38 -13.93 15.26
CA GLY A 646 -5.69 -12.54 14.94
C GLY A 646 -6.15 -12.41 13.49
N GLY A 647 -7.28 -11.74 13.26
CA GLY A 647 -7.88 -11.59 11.93
C GLY A 647 -8.59 -12.82 11.36
N ASP A 648 -8.53 -13.99 12.02
CA ASP A 648 -9.31 -15.16 11.62
C ASP A 648 -10.67 -15.17 12.34
N HIS A 649 -11.73 -14.90 11.57
CA HIS A 649 -13.11 -14.92 12.06
C HIS A 649 -13.84 -16.24 11.74
N ASP A 650 -13.17 -17.22 11.14
CA ASP A 650 -13.82 -18.45 10.67
C ASP A 650 -13.98 -19.46 11.83
N SER A 651 -12.90 -19.79 12.52
CA SER A 651 -12.91 -20.80 13.58
C SER A 651 -11.91 -20.52 14.70
N PHE A 652 -12.13 -21.18 15.84
CA PHE A 652 -11.06 -21.44 16.81
C PHE A 652 -10.33 -22.74 16.48
N TYR A 653 -9.15 -22.91 17.05
CA TYR A 653 -8.29 -24.08 16.85
C TYR A 653 -7.76 -24.59 18.20
N TRP A 654 -7.08 -25.72 18.21
CA TRP A 654 -6.23 -26.14 19.32
C TRP A 654 -4.77 -26.05 18.91
N ILE A 655 -3.92 -25.57 19.80
CA ILE A 655 -2.48 -25.53 19.55
C ILE A 655 -1.94 -26.96 19.65
N TYR A 656 -1.44 -27.46 18.52
CA TYR A 656 -0.76 -28.74 18.46
C TYR A 656 0.71 -28.59 18.86
N ARG A 657 1.40 -27.56 18.36
CA ARG A 657 2.83 -27.38 18.62
C ARG A 657 3.30 -25.92 18.51
N TRP A 658 4.16 -25.48 19.43
CA TRP A 658 4.94 -24.25 19.31
C TRP A 658 6.31 -24.54 18.73
N LEU A 659 6.72 -23.79 17.70
CA LEU A 659 8.01 -23.94 17.04
C LEU A 659 9.04 -22.93 17.58
N ALA A 660 10.32 -23.27 17.42
CA ALA A 660 11.43 -22.51 17.98
C ALA A 660 11.59 -21.10 17.40
N ASP A 661 11.06 -20.83 16.20
CA ASP A 661 11.08 -19.53 15.53
C ASP A 661 9.87 -18.64 15.88
N GLY A 662 9.00 -19.08 16.80
CA GLY A 662 7.79 -18.34 17.21
C GLY A 662 6.54 -18.62 16.35
N SER A 663 6.66 -19.46 15.32
CA SER A 663 5.52 -19.99 14.57
C SER A 663 4.82 -21.12 15.33
N ILE A 664 3.57 -21.41 14.97
CA ILE A 664 2.76 -22.46 15.63
C ILE A 664 2.12 -23.41 14.63
N ILE A 665 1.81 -24.61 15.09
CA ILE A 665 0.97 -25.57 14.38
C ILE A 665 -0.32 -25.71 15.18
N VAL A 666 -1.45 -25.53 14.51
CA VAL A 666 -2.79 -25.60 15.11
C VAL A 666 -3.65 -26.63 14.39
N THR A 667 -4.67 -27.14 15.06
CA THR A 667 -5.65 -28.07 14.47
C THR A 667 -7.07 -27.60 14.71
N ASP A 668 -7.93 -27.81 13.72
CA ASP A 668 -9.37 -27.57 13.86
C ASP A 668 -10.11 -28.78 14.44
N SER A 669 -11.44 -28.65 14.60
CA SER A 669 -12.32 -29.72 15.11
C SER A 669 -12.55 -30.85 14.12
N GLY A 670 -12.18 -30.67 12.85
CA GLY A 670 -12.19 -31.70 11.82
C GLY A 670 -10.89 -32.49 11.73
N GLY A 671 -9.91 -32.23 12.60
CA GLY A 671 -8.61 -32.92 12.58
C GLY A 671 -7.69 -32.49 11.43
N LYS A 672 -7.90 -31.29 10.88
CA LYS A 672 -7.00 -30.66 9.91
C LYS A 672 -5.98 -29.81 10.63
N TYR A 673 -4.74 -29.88 10.17
CA TYR A 673 -3.60 -29.15 10.71
C TYR A 673 -3.18 -28.00 9.82
N TYR A 674 -2.78 -26.91 10.47
CA TYR A 674 -2.38 -25.67 9.83
C TYR A 674 -1.09 -25.15 10.45
N TYR A 675 -0.19 -24.66 9.61
CA TYR A 675 1.02 -23.95 9.98
C TYR A 675 0.69 -22.46 10.02
N VAL A 676 1.04 -21.78 11.11
CA VAL A 676 0.83 -20.34 11.26
C VAL A 676 2.16 -19.66 11.51
N THR A 677 2.55 -18.77 10.61
CA THR A 677 3.81 -18.01 10.71
C THR A 677 3.71 -16.88 11.74
N GLU A 678 4.84 -16.29 12.14
CA GLU A 678 4.86 -15.13 13.04
C GLU A 678 4.07 -13.92 12.51
N GLY A 679 3.88 -13.83 11.18
CA GLY A 679 3.04 -12.82 10.53
C GLY A 679 1.54 -13.10 10.58
N GLY A 680 1.10 -14.21 11.20
CA GLY A 680 -0.30 -14.62 11.27
C GLY A 680 -0.83 -15.33 10.04
N GLU A 681 0.01 -15.63 9.04
CA GLU A 681 -0.40 -16.34 7.82
C GLU A 681 -0.65 -17.82 8.12
N LYS A 682 -1.89 -18.28 7.92
CA LYS A 682 -2.34 -19.65 8.15
C LYS A 682 -2.30 -20.47 6.87
N LYS A 683 -1.54 -21.57 6.85
CA LYS A 683 -1.40 -22.49 5.72
C LYS A 683 -1.80 -23.91 6.10
N TYR A 684 -2.65 -24.55 5.30
CA TYR A 684 -3.01 -25.97 5.50
C TYR A 684 -1.82 -26.91 5.27
N ILE A 685 -1.63 -27.88 6.18
CA ILE A 685 -0.55 -28.88 6.14
C ILE A 685 -1.07 -30.28 5.80
N GLY A 686 -2.22 -30.67 6.35
CA GLY A 686 -2.75 -32.04 6.18
C GLY A 686 -3.83 -32.40 7.19
N CYS A 687 -4.33 -33.63 7.15
CA CYS A 687 -5.27 -34.20 8.11
C CYS A 687 -4.96 -35.69 8.37
N HIS A 688 -5.51 -36.26 9.45
CA HIS A 688 -5.35 -37.69 9.80
C HIS A 688 -6.50 -38.58 9.31
N ILE A 689 -7.27 -38.15 8.31
CA ILE A 689 -8.47 -38.87 7.88
C ILE A 689 -8.11 -40.17 7.12
N SER A 690 -6.99 -40.19 6.40
CA SER A 690 -6.45 -41.37 5.72
C SER A 690 -5.00 -41.65 6.14
N ALA A 691 -4.57 -42.92 6.07
CA ALA A 691 -3.21 -43.33 6.47
C ALA A 691 -2.12 -42.61 5.64
N GLU A 692 -2.30 -42.50 4.32
CA GLU A 692 -1.37 -41.83 3.42
C GLU A 692 -1.31 -40.30 3.60
N GLU A 693 -2.42 -39.65 3.97
CA GLU A 693 -2.41 -38.22 4.31
C GLU A 693 -1.83 -37.97 5.70
N GLY A 694 -2.06 -38.89 6.64
CA GLY A 694 -1.49 -38.83 7.98
C GLY A 694 0.03 -38.88 7.97
N GLU A 695 0.64 -39.78 7.21
CA GLU A 695 2.10 -39.87 7.07
C GLU A 695 2.70 -38.62 6.43
N ARG A 696 2.08 -38.11 5.36
CA ARG A 696 2.52 -36.86 4.71
C ARG A 696 2.41 -35.65 5.64
N CYS A 697 1.33 -35.59 6.43
CA CYS A 697 1.12 -34.53 7.41
C CYS A 697 2.22 -34.55 8.47
N LEU A 698 2.54 -35.72 9.04
CA LEU A 698 3.60 -35.88 10.03
C LEU A 698 4.98 -35.53 9.46
N ALA A 699 5.28 -35.99 8.24
CA ALA A 699 6.54 -35.66 7.56
C ALA A 699 6.70 -34.15 7.34
N GLU A 700 5.63 -33.44 6.97
CA GLU A 700 5.68 -31.99 6.80
C GLU A 700 5.81 -31.26 8.15
N MET A 701 5.16 -31.75 9.22
CA MET A 701 5.35 -31.21 10.58
C MET A 701 6.81 -31.34 11.04
N GLU A 702 7.43 -32.51 10.88
CA GLU A 702 8.85 -32.75 11.18
C GLU A 702 9.76 -31.80 10.39
N ARG A 703 9.46 -31.61 9.10
CA ARG A 703 10.19 -30.68 8.24
C ARG A 703 10.10 -29.24 8.75
N LEU A 704 8.90 -28.81 9.17
CA LEU A 704 8.68 -27.47 9.73
C LEU A 704 9.41 -27.27 11.05
N VAL A 705 9.41 -28.26 11.94
CA VAL A 705 10.16 -28.23 13.20
C VAL A 705 11.65 -28.05 12.94
N LYS A 706 12.22 -28.83 12.00
CA LYS A 706 13.64 -28.72 11.64
C LYS A 706 13.96 -27.34 11.07
N ARG A 707 13.13 -26.84 10.15
CA ARG A 707 13.28 -25.52 9.54
C ARG A 707 13.22 -24.40 10.58
N ALA A 708 12.30 -24.46 11.53
CA ALA A 708 12.17 -23.46 12.59
C ALA A 708 13.44 -23.40 13.46
N ARG A 709 14.02 -24.56 13.79
CA ARG A 709 15.31 -24.63 14.51
C ARG A 709 16.45 -24.03 13.70
N GLU A 710 16.55 -24.34 12.41
CA GLU A 710 17.56 -23.75 11.51
C GLU A 710 17.41 -22.22 11.39
N MET A 711 16.18 -21.73 11.21
CA MET A 711 15.88 -20.30 11.15
C MET A 711 16.26 -19.57 12.44
N ARG A 712 15.94 -20.15 13.60
CA ARG A 712 16.35 -19.60 14.89
C ARG A 712 17.87 -19.54 15.02
N ASN A 713 18.56 -20.62 14.68
CA ASN A 713 20.03 -20.67 14.75
C ASN A 713 20.66 -19.64 13.80
N MET A 714 20.12 -19.47 12.60
CA MET A 714 20.56 -18.42 11.67
C MET A 714 20.29 -17.02 12.22
N ALA A 715 19.11 -16.77 12.79
CA ALA A 715 18.79 -15.47 13.40
C ALA A 715 19.68 -15.16 14.60
N GLU A 716 20.00 -16.16 15.43
CA GLU A 716 20.94 -16.04 16.54
C GLU A 716 22.37 -15.77 16.03
N SER A 717 22.80 -16.45 14.96
CA SER A 717 24.10 -16.23 14.30
C SER A 717 24.20 -14.84 13.68
N GLU A 718 23.17 -14.39 12.96
CA GLU A 718 23.12 -13.06 12.35
C GLU A 718 23.09 -11.96 13.44
N LYS A 719 22.38 -12.20 14.54
CA LYS A 719 22.39 -11.31 15.71
C LYS A 719 23.80 -11.24 16.32
N LEU A 720 24.50 -12.37 16.42
CA LEU A 720 25.88 -12.45 16.91
C LEU A 720 26.86 -11.73 15.97
N GLU A 721 26.67 -11.85 14.65
CA GLU A 721 27.48 -11.18 13.64
C GLU A 721 27.25 -9.67 13.62
N LYS A 722 25.98 -9.22 13.65
CA LYS A 722 25.63 -7.80 13.83
C LYS A 722 26.21 -7.24 15.11
N ARG A 723 26.21 -8.03 16.19
CA ARG A 723 26.83 -7.68 17.47
C ARG A 723 28.35 -7.56 17.34
N ARG A 724 29.02 -8.48 16.62
CA ARG A 724 30.46 -8.41 16.34
C ARG A 724 30.83 -7.16 15.52
N LEU A 725 30.11 -6.87 14.43
CA LEU A 725 30.33 -5.69 13.59
C LEU A 725 30.13 -4.38 14.37
N LEU A 726 29.16 -4.34 15.29
CA LEU A 726 28.99 -3.20 16.20
C LEU A 726 30.19 -3.03 17.14
N LEU A 727 30.75 -4.13 17.64
CA LEU A 727 31.93 -4.12 18.50
C LEU A 727 33.22 -3.71 17.79
N GLU A 728 33.28 -3.83 16.46
CA GLU A 728 34.39 -3.33 15.63
C GLU A 728 34.32 -1.82 15.42
N LYS A 729 33.10 -1.25 15.42
CA LYS A 729 32.86 0.21 15.30
C LYS A 729 32.88 0.95 16.64
N SER A 730 33.52 0.37 17.66
CA SER A 730 33.53 0.94 19.02
C SER A 730 34.09 2.37 19.09
N GLY A 731 35.00 2.73 18.18
CA GLY A 731 35.59 4.08 18.11
C GLY A 731 34.62 5.18 17.66
N GLU A 732 33.48 4.83 17.06
CA GLU A 732 32.46 5.79 16.58
C GLU A 732 31.33 6.01 17.60
N ALA A 733 31.44 5.39 18.78
CA ALA A 733 30.41 5.42 19.80
C ALA A 733 30.40 6.74 20.57
N VAL A 734 29.31 7.49 20.47
CA VAL A 734 29.14 8.81 21.12
C VAL A 734 27.88 8.87 21.98
N PRO A 735 27.96 9.38 23.22
CA PRO A 735 26.78 9.68 24.02
C PRO A 735 25.92 10.74 23.34
N PHE A 736 24.61 10.58 23.39
CA PHE A 736 23.67 11.59 22.91
C PHE A 736 22.54 11.78 23.92
N ARG A 737 21.93 12.97 23.87
CA ARG A 737 20.84 13.34 24.77
C ARG A 737 19.54 13.49 24.00
N SER A 738 18.47 12.89 24.51
CA SER A 738 17.09 13.09 24.02
C SER A 738 16.23 13.52 25.21
N GLY A 739 15.75 14.76 25.17
CA GLY A 739 15.10 15.40 26.32
C GLY A 739 16.01 15.49 27.54
N MET A 740 15.59 14.91 28.68
CA MET A 740 16.37 14.88 29.93
C MET A 740 17.17 13.59 30.12
N LYS A 741 17.18 12.69 29.14
CA LYS A 741 17.80 11.37 29.25
C LYS A 741 18.90 11.17 28.22
N TRP A 742 19.86 10.34 28.57
CA TRP A 742 21.06 10.04 27.81
C TRP A 742 21.04 8.61 27.30
N GLY A 743 21.53 8.45 26.06
CA GLY A 743 21.76 7.19 25.39
C GLY A 743 23.13 7.20 24.70
N LEU A 744 23.39 6.18 23.89
CA LEU A 744 24.61 6.01 23.11
C LEU A 744 24.24 5.70 21.66
N LYS A 745 24.93 6.33 20.72
CA LYS A 745 24.84 6.02 19.29
C LYS A 745 26.20 5.67 18.72
N VAL A 746 26.23 4.81 17.71
CA VAL A 746 27.42 4.44 16.93
C VAL A 746 27.13 4.83 15.48
N GLY A 747 27.82 5.86 14.98
CA GLY A 747 27.40 6.57 13.76
C GLY A 747 26.00 7.17 13.91
N GLU A 748 25.10 6.87 12.97
CA GLU A 748 23.69 7.30 13.01
C GLU A 748 22.76 6.33 13.78
N ARG A 749 23.29 5.18 14.26
CA ARG A 749 22.48 4.15 14.91
C ARG A 749 22.50 4.29 16.43
N ILE A 750 21.33 4.45 17.04
CA ILE A 750 21.17 4.39 18.51
C ILE A 750 21.38 2.94 18.97
N THR A 751 22.40 2.69 19.78
CA THR A 751 22.68 1.36 20.37
C THR A 751 22.18 1.24 21.80
N ILE A 752 22.20 2.34 22.55
CA ILE A 752 21.65 2.42 23.90
C ILE A 752 20.56 3.48 23.90
N PRO A 753 19.30 3.11 24.21
CA PRO A 753 18.20 4.06 24.18
C PRO A 753 18.38 5.15 25.24
N PRO A 754 17.84 6.37 25.03
CA PRO A 754 18.01 7.47 25.96
C PRO A 754 17.09 7.32 27.18
N ILE A 755 17.43 6.40 28.07
CA ILE A 755 16.70 6.10 29.32
C ILE A 755 17.51 6.43 30.57
N TYR A 756 18.81 6.65 30.43
CA TYR A 756 19.73 6.92 31.52
C TYR A 756 19.77 8.39 31.89
N ARG A 757 20.10 8.69 33.14
CA ARG A 757 20.28 10.05 33.64
C ARG A 757 21.57 10.68 33.11
N SER A 758 22.61 9.88 32.95
CA SER A 758 23.91 10.28 32.41
C SER A 758 24.57 9.08 31.75
N VAL A 759 25.34 9.33 30.68
CA VAL A 759 26.15 8.34 29.98
C VAL A 759 27.53 8.96 29.73
N ARG A 760 28.59 8.33 30.24
CA ARG A 760 29.97 8.79 29.99
C ARG A 760 30.44 8.32 28.61
N PRO A 761 31.40 9.04 27.98
CA PRO A 761 32.05 8.56 26.76
C PRO A 761 32.60 7.14 26.95
N PRO A 762 32.48 6.27 25.93
CA PRO A 762 32.96 4.91 26.01
C PRO A 762 34.49 4.85 26.12
N ILE A 763 34.98 3.89 26.91
CA ILE A 763 36.39 3.52 27.02
C ILE A 763 36.50 2.09 26.49
N GLY A 764 37.11 1.93 25.31
CA GLY A 764 37.10 0.67 24.58
C GLY A 764 35.68 0.27 24.16
N ARG A 765 35.18 -0.87 24.65
CA ARG A 765 33.85 -1.41 24.34
C ARG A 765 32.80 -1.13 25.43
N TYR A 766 33.17 -0.38 26.46
CA TYR A 766 32.36 -0.19 27.66
C TYR A 766 32.09 1.28 27.92
N CYS A 767 30.91 1.62 28.42
CA CYS A 767 30.61 2.95 28.92
C CYS A 767 29.92 2.88 30.29
N ALA A 768 30.17 3.89 31.12
CA ALA A 768 29.52 4.03 32.41
C ALA A 768 28.16 4.73 32.22
N VAL A 769 27.11 4.17 32.81
CA VAL A 769 25.74 4.69 32.73
C VAL A 769 25.15 4.89 34.10
N GLU A 770 24.48 6.03 34.29
CA GLU A 770 23.82 6.40 35.53
C GLU A 770 22.31 6.25 35.35
N LYS A 771 21.67 5.33 36.09
CA LYS A 771 20.22 5.10 35.97
C LYS A 771 19.43 6.07 36.84
N ASN A 772 19.83 6.20 38.10
CA ASN A 772 19.33 7.17 39.08
C ASN A 772 20.53 7.88 39.74
N TYR A 773 20.28 8.94 40.51
CA TYR A 773 21.34 9.68 41.21
C TYR A 773 22.30 8.73 41.95
N SER A 774 23.58 8.82 41.62
CA SER A 774 24.65 8.02 42.25
C SER A 774 24.40 6.52 42.17
N GLN A 775 23.77 6.06 41.09
CA GLN A 775 23.61 4.65 40.73
C GLN A 775 24.23 4.43 39.36
N TRP A 776 25.54 4.25 39.36
CA TRP A 776 26.36 3.97 38.19
C TRP A 776 26.49 2.47 37.95
N GLY A 777 26.40 2.09 36.68
CA GLY A 777 26.64 0.75 36.17
C GLY A 777 27.52 0.82 34.92
N VAL A 778 27.86 -0.34 34.36
CA VAL A 778 28.63 -0.45 33.12
C VAL A 778 27.84 -1.23 32.10
N ILE A 779 27.77 -0.68 30.90
CA ILE A 779 27.12 -1.30 29.75
C ILE A 779 28.12 -1.37 28.59
N ALA A 780 28.04 -2.43 27.81
CA ALA A 780 28.77 -2.53 26.56
C ALA A 780 28.11 -1.65 25.49
N ILE A 781 28.88 -1.20 24.51
CA ILE A 781 28.40 -0.37 23.40
C ILE A 781 27.29 -1.03 22.56
N ASP A 782 27.16 -2.35 22.63
CA ASP A 782 26.11 -3.15 21.99
C ASP A 782 24.79 -3.17 22.79
N GLY A 783 24.74 -2.49 23.94
CA GLY A 783 23.60 -2.42 24.84
C GLY A 783 23.56 -3.50 25.93
N THR A 784 24.57 -4.37 26.03
CA THR A 784 24.61 -5.43 27.04
C THR A 784 25.00 -4.88 28.40
N MET A 785 24.16 -5.10 29.41
CA MET A 785 24.47 -4.72 30.79
C MET A 785 25.59 -5.62 31.33
N MET A 786 26.72 -5.03 31.68
CA MET A 786 27.86 -5.75 32.24
C MET A 786 27.83 -5.70 33.76
N ILE A 787 27.49 -4.53 34.31
CA ILE A 787 27.38 -4.27 35.74
C ILE A 787 26.11 -3.46 35.96
N GLU A 788 25.17 -4.03 36.72
CA GLU A 788 23.94 -3.33 37.08
C GLU A 788 24.22 -2.01 37.83
N PRO A 789 23.42 -0.95 37.62
CA PRO A 789 23.64 0.33 38.26
C PRO A 789 23.42 0.28 39.78
N GLN A 790 24.50 0.09 40.54
CA GLN A 790 24.48 -0.10 41.99
C GLN A 790 25.64 0.59 42.74
N TYR A 791 26.55 1.23 42.02
CA TYR A 791 27.72 1.90 42.60
C TYR A 791 27.51 3.41 42.67
N SER A 792 28.07 4.06 43.70
CA SER A 792 28.02 5.52 43.84
C SER A 792 28.84 6.23 42.78
N ASP A 793 29.91 5.59 42.29
CA ASP A 793 30.69 6.01 41.14
C ASP A 793 31.40 4.82 40.49
N ILE A 794 31.73 4.94 39.20
CA ILE A 794 32.47 3.93 38.44
C ILE A 794 33.56 4.58 37.58
N GLU A 795 34.76 4.05 37.67
CA GLU A 795 35.89 4.37 36.78
C GLU A 795 36.23 3.15 35.91
N ILE A 796 36.40 3.38 34.60
CA ILE A 796 36.80 2.34 33.64
C ILE A 796 38.22 2.66 33.17
N SER A 797 39.16 1.73 33.31
CA SER A 797 40.53 1.92 32.86
C SER A 797 40.69 1.65 31.36
N MET A 798 41.76 2.16 30.73
CA MET A 798 42.08 1.86 29.32
C MET A 798 42.35 0.37 29.06
N LYS A 799 42.65 -0.41 30.11
CA LYS A 799 42.84 -1.86 30.03
C LYS A 799 41.53 -2.65 30.18
N GLY A 800 40.40 -1.98 30.41
CA GLY A 800 39.08 -2.60 30.60
C GLY A 800 38.75 -3.01 32.04
N ASP A 801 39.63 -2.73 33.00
CA ASP A 801 39.36 -2.95 34.43
C ASP A 801 38.40 -1.87 34.96
N VAL A 802 37.38 -2.28 35.71
CA VAL A 802 36.39 -1.36 36.29
C VAL A 802 36.61 -1.24 37.79
N THR A 803 36.67 -0.02 38.30
CA THR A 803 36.67 0.26 39.74
C THR A 803 35.35 0.89 40.12
N GLY A 804 34.51 0.13 40.84
CA GLY A 804 33.24 0.60 41.37
C GLY A 804 33.39 1.06 42.83
N THR A 805 32.94 2.27 43.13
CA THR A 805 32.88 2.80 44.50
C THR A 805 31.52 2.47 45.10
N LYS A 806 31.48 1.79 46.24
CA LYS A 806 30.23 1.54 46.97
C LYS A 806 29.79 2.80 47.71
N VAL A 807 28.50 2.86 48.08
CA VAL A 807 27.95 3.93 48.93
C VAL A 807 28.73 4.09 50.26
N SER A 808 29.32 3.01 50.78
CA SER A 808 30.18 3.02 51.97
C SER A 808 31.59 3.59 51.76
N GLY A 809 31.94 4.05 50.55
CA GLY A 809 33.26 4.58 50.19
C GLY A 809 34.31 3.53 49.78
N ASN A 810 34.02 2.23 49.96
CA ASN A 810 34.95 1.17 49.57
C ASN A 810 35.01 1.00 48.04
N LYS A 811 36.23 0.97 47.49
CA LYS A 811 36.49 0.69 46.07
C LYS A 811 36.57 -0.82 45.82
N VAL A 812 35.92 -1.30 44.77
CA VAL A 812 35.91 -2.70 44.35
C VAL A 812 36.37 -2.78 42.90
N LEU A 813 37.40 -3.59 42.65
CA LEU A 813 37.87 -3.89 41.30
C LEU A 813 37.03 -5.03 40.71
N VAL A 814 36.46 -4.79 39.53
CA VAL A 814 35.69 -5.75 38.74
C VAL A 814 36.36 -5.89 37.39
N LYS A 815 36.80 -7.10 37.05
CA LYS A 815 37.33 -7.40 35.72
C LYS A 815 36.18 -7.70 34.78
N LEU A 816 36.12 -6.98 33.66
CA LEU A 816 35.17 -7.27 32.60
C LEU A 816 35.74 -8.35 31.65
N PRO A 817 34.86 -9.17 31.05
CA PRO A 817 35.25 -10.23 30.13
C PRO A 817 35.81 -9.72 28.79
#